data_AF-A0A9N8N0K2-F1
#
_entry.id   AF-A0A9N8N0K2-F1
#
_cell.length_a   1.000
_cell.length_b   1.000
_cell.length_c   1.000
_cell.angle_alpha   90.00
_cell.angle_beta   90.00
_cell.angle_gamma   90.00
#
_symmetry.space_group_name_H-M   'P 1'
#
loop_
_entity.id
_entity.type
_entity.pdbx_description
1 polymer ?
#
loop_
_entity_poly.entity_id
_entity_poly.type
_entity_poly.pdbx_seq_one_letter_code
_entity_poly.pdbx_strand_id
1 'polypeptide(L)'
;MVIPRESMRDVLERSRLAIRWGGILGLLCHPIYFVVWTYVLPQPYDNLFLRLSAAAVCIPLIFQAHWPKRFNRHLLIYWHCCLIYVLPFACTFLAIRNSFSTMWMMTEVMMIFIMALCIDNPLLLMTCIGIGVLSGTLAAVATSPAPIVLSPANQSDLALLPVVVLCSMAFSYAINKGRIFVEKNRALKALAGSIAHEMRNPLSQLKHVLDRVEEALPATTESDRAPVLSHNSAALLYRHLAHGQLSIERGLRIIAMTLDEVSAKPIRSDYLTYLSAASTTRKALDEYGFGDKKERSKVRLVVLEDFTFKVDETVYLFTLFNLIKNALHHIVTHPLATLTLTVDRQSVIVRDTGTGISPDILPHLFEPFRTAGDSAGTGLGLAYCQRAMRAFGGTISCRSEVGKFTQFTLQFPVVSESEVADHERKIVERAIPIFNGKHILVVDDDAAQRAGSRRALSKVGAQVSEAENGQIALSMLRQSSAYDLVLMDVNMPILDGYTTTEKIRADHENPNRDVLISAYTAEPGNVVRVLARRAGMDEIIRKSHSTVELITSLQTLFENGSRHHLSHRFDGFADKSILVADDDTYSRLVTKAYLERFGASVVEAEHGQAVLAQLQDGDTVDAIVMDMNMPGMGGVETTASIRARTDSYANVPIIALTSQSDIGAVQACLDAGMNEVMVKPVQVGSLYACLARQFSQQRVSNAPTKAALSQPSAKSTGKLSTIEEADLLDEKHLEELTTLDLLDQSFLNGIEQIRSLVARLATSAAARDFGSMRGELHLLLGISGNIGAKALHQFARQLYPRIVEGEWPSEPDWVTRICMLGSRSADALQTYFASDKASRDHRDVMND
;
A
#
# COMPACT_ATOMS: atom_id res chain seq x y z
N MET A 1 0.53 -18.04 11.47
CA MET A 1 1.19 -16.90 12.13
C MET A 1 2.38 -17.40 12.93
N VAL A 2 3.60 -16.93 12.64
CA VAL A 2 4.72 -17.08 13.59
C VAL A 2 4.77 -15.79 14.40
N ILE A 3 4.35 -15.85 15.66
CA ILE A 3 4.50 -14.73 16.59
C ILE A 3 6.01 -14.54 16.80
N PRO A 4 6.57 -13.33 16.66
CA PRO A 4 7.97 -13.09 16.99
C PRO A 4 8.25 -13.53 18.42
N ARG A 5 9.32 -14.29 18.64
CA ARG A 5 9.86 -14.46 19.99
C ARG A 5 10.43 -13.11 20.42
N GLU A 6 9.63 -12.30 21.12
CA GLU A 6 10.11 -11.09 21.79
C GLU A 6 11.39 -11.43 22.56
N SER A 7 12.43 -10.61 22.42
CA SER A 7 13.65 -10.93 23.16
C SER A 7 13.38 -10.78 24.65
N MET A 8 13.97 -11.67 25.46
CA MET A 8 13.80 -11.61 26.91
C MET A 8 14.33 -10.29 27.51
N ARG A 9 15.10 -9.50 26.74
CA ARG A 9 15.50 -8.13 27.10
C ARG A 9 14.38 -7.10 26.92
N ASP A 10 13.59 -7.18 25.85
CA ASP A 10 12.50 -6.23 25.57
C ASP A 10 11.32 -6.40 26.53
N VAL A 11 11.11 -7.64 27.01
CA VAL A 11 10.21 -7.92 28.14
C VAL A 11 10.82 -7.34 29.42
N LEU A 12 12.10 -7.61 29.71
CA LEU A 12 12.80 -7.06 30.88
C LEU A 12 12.72 -5.53 30.96
N GLU A 13 12.98 -4.82 29.87
CA GLU A 13 13.03 -3.34 29.87
C GLU A 13 11.64 -2.71 30.02
N ARG A 14 10.61 -3.27 29.38
CA ARG A 14 9.21 -2.85 29.63
C ARG A 14 8.75 -3.20 31.05
N SER A 15 9.11 -4.38 31.56
CA SER A 15 8.75 -4.79 32.93
C SER A 15 9.56 -4.10 34.04
N ARG A 16 10.72 -3.50 33.79
CA ARG A 16 11.57 -2.87 34.84
C ARG A 16 10.79 -1.92 35.76
N LEU A 17 9.90 -1.07 35.22
CA LEU A 17 9.14 -0.15 36.07
C LEU A 17 8.21 -0.91 37.02
N ALA A 18 7.49 -1.92 36.51
CA ALA A 18 6.60 -2.77 37.29
C ALA A 18 7.36 -3.60 38.34
N ILE A 19 8.52 -4.17 37.98
CA ILE A 19 9.39 -4.93 38.90
C ILE A 19 9.82 -4.06 40.09
N ARG A 20 10.22 -2.79 39.84
CA ARG A 20 10.63 -1.87 40.89
C ARG A 20 9.47 -1.53 41.82
N TRP A 21 8.32 -1.17 41.26
CA TRP A 21 7.14 -0.81 42.05
C TRP A 21 6.54 -2.00 42.81
N GLY A 22 6.52 -3.20 42.22
CA GLY A 22 6.13 -4.43 42.91
C GLY A 22 7.05 -4.76 44.09
N GLY A 23 8.37 -4.56 43.93
CA GLY A 23 9.33 -4.68 45.03
C GLY A 23 9.07 -3.69 46.17
N ILE A 24 8.81 -2.41 45.85
CA ILE A 24 8.46 -1.38 46.84
C ILE A 24 7.14 -1.73 47.54
N LEU A 25 6.11 -2.11 46.77
CA LEU A 25 4.79 -2.43 47.29
C LEU A 25 4.82 -3.64 48.21
N GLY A 26 5.46 -4.74 47.81
CA GLY A 26 5.57 -5.94 48.65
C GLY A 26 6.36 -5.69 49.94
N LEU A 27 7.45 -4.92 49.89
CA LEU A 27 8.24 -4.54 51.07
C LEU A 27 7.41 -3.74 52.10
N LEU A 28 6.52 -2.86 51.64
CA LEU A 28 5.68 -2.01 52.51
C LEU A 28 4.40 -2.72 52.95
N CYS A 29 3.72 -3.44 52.06
CA CYS A 29 2.42 -4.04 52.33
C CYS A 29 2.49 -5.23 53.29
N HIS A 30 3.53 -6.07 53.26
CA HIS A 30 3.58 -7.23 54.17
C HIS A 30 3.66 -6.87 55.66
N PRO A 31 4.49 -5.90 56.11
CA PRO A 31 4.46 -5.39 57.48
C PRO A 31 3.11 -4.73 57.84
N ILE A 32 2.51 -3.95 56.92
CA ILE A 32 1.19 -3.33 57.15
C ILE A 32 0.11 -4.40 57.31
N TYR A 33 0.10 -5.43 56.46
CA TYR A 33 -0.80 -6.56 56.56
C TYR A 33 -0.65 -7.31 57.89
N PHE A 34 0.58 -7.54 58.38
CA PHE A 34 0.76 -8.14 59.71
C PHE A 34 0.07 -7.31 60.81
N VAL A 35 0.21 -5.98 60.79
CA VAL A 35 -0.45 -5.10 61.77
C VAL A 35 -1.98 -5.17 61.64
N VAL A 36 -2.51 -5.10 60.42
CA VAL A 36 -3.97 -5.14 60.16
C VAL A 36 -4.56 -6.48 60.60
N TRP A 37 -4.01 -7.62 60.15
CA TRP A 37 -4.55 -8.95 60.41
C TRP A 37 -4.25 -9.48 61.82
N THR A 38 -3.38 -8.82 62.60
CA THR A 38 -3.14 -9.14 64.01
C THR A 38 -3.97 -8.26 64.96
N TYR A 39 -4.07 -6.95 64.70
CA TYR A 39 -4.62 -5.98 65.67
C TYR A 39 -5.92 -5.30 65.25
N VAL A 40 -6.29 -5.31 63.96
CA VAL A 40 -7.49 -4.59 63.46
C VAL A 40 -8.57 -5.56 62.98
N LEU A 41 -8.19 -6.62 62.27
CA LEU A 41 -9.04 -7.69 61.76
C LEU A 41 -8.46 -9.06 62.17
N PRO A 42 -8.34 -9.36 63.48
CA PRO A 42 -7.59 -10.50 64.00
C PRO A 42 -7.98 -11.83 63.32
N GLN A 43 -7.04 -12.46 62.62
CA GLN A 43 -7.20 -13.79 62.04
C GLN A 43 -6.56 -14.86 62.94
N PRO A 44 -7.12 -16.08 63.03
CA PRO A 44 -6.57 -17.17 63.88
C PRO A 44 -5.11 -17.54 63.58
N TYR A 45 -4.66 -17.40 62.34
CA TYR A 45 -3.30 -17.69 61.90
C TYR A 45 -2.78 -16.62 60.90
N ASP A 46 -2.10 -15.59 61.39
CA ASP A 46 -1.08 -14.87 60.61
C ASP A 46 0.30 -15.13 61.23
N ASN A 47 1.37 -15.04 60.43
CA ASN A 47 2.72 -15.40 60.83
C ASN A 47 3.72 -14.31 60.45
N LEU A 48 4.25 -13.62 61.47
CA LEU A 48 5.26 -12.57 61.32
C LEU A 48 6.47 -13.01 60.49
N PHE A 49 6.94 -14.26 60.64
CA PHE A 49 8.06 -14.79 59.86
C PHE A 49 7.74 -14.93 58.37
N LEU A 50 6.51 -15.34 58.03
CA LEU A 50 6.05 -15.42 56.64
C LEU A 50 5.93 -14.02 56.02
N ARG A 51 5.41 -13.03 56.77
CA ARG A 51 5.31 -11.63 56.32
C ARG A 51 6.68 -10.97 56.14
N LEU A 52 7.60 -11.16 57.09
CA LEU A 52 8.96 -10.60 57.02
C LEU A 52 9.81 -11.27 55.91
N SER A 53 9.69 -12.58 55.71
CA SER A 53 10.39 -13.26 54.62
C SER A 53 9.85 -12.84 53.24
N ALA A 54 8.54 -12.69 53.07
CA ALA A 54 7.96 -12.16 51.83
C ALA A 54 8.41 -10.72 51.55
N ALA A 55 8.45 -9.85 52.57
CA ALA A 55 9.01 -8.51 52.46
C ALA A 55 10.50 -8.51 52.08
N ALA A 56 11.31 -9.43 52.64
CA ALA A 56 12.73 -9.54 52.37
C ALA A 56 13.05 -9.96 50.91
N VAL A 57 12.28 -10.90 50.35
CA VAL A 57 12.44 -11.35 48.95
C VAL A 57 12.15 -10.23 47.94
N CYS A 58 11.34 -9.23 48.30
CA CYS A 58 11.10 -8.03 47.49
C CYS A 58 12.28 -7.05 47.43
N ILE A 59 13.17 -7.01 48.44
CA ILE A 59 14.24 -6.00 48.54
C ILE A 59 15.17 -5.97 47.31
N PRO A 60 15.69 -7.11 46.78
CA PRO A 60 16.58 -7.08 45.62
C PRO A 60 15.95 -6.54 44.32
N LEU A 61 14.61 -6.56 44.19
CA LEU A 61 13.88 -6.00 43.04
C LEU A 61 13.99 -4.47 42.99
N ILE A 62 13.98 -3.81 44.15
CA ILE A 62 14.05 -2.35 44.29
C ILE A 62 15.38 -1.84 43.72
N PHE A 63 16.46 -2.59 43.96
CA PHE A 63 17.83 -2.25 43.56
C PHE A 63 18.27 -2.87 42.21
N GLN A 64 17.34 -3.41 41.40
CA GLN A 64 17.60 -4.03 40.09
C GLN A 64 18.42 -3.19 39.09
N ALA A 65 18.47 -1.86 39.27
CA ALA A 65 19.28 -0.96 38.44
C ALA A 65 20.80 -1.15 38.68
N HIS A 66 21.17 -1.61 39.88
CA HIS A 66 22.56 -1.85 40.30
C HIS A 66 22.98 -3.32 40.19
N TRP A 67 22.12 -4.20 39.65
CA TRP A 67 22.47 -5.61 39.44
C TRP A 67 23.61 -5.73 38.41
N PRO A 68 24.64 -6.56 38.65
CA PRO A 68 25.71 -6.76 37.68
C PRO A 68 25.17 -7.30 36.36
N LYS A 69 25.70 -6.83 35.22
CA LYS A 69 25.20 -7.20 33.86
C LYS A 69 25.04 -8.72 33.62
N ARG A 70 25.81 -9.57 34.31
CA ARG A 70 25.72 -11.04 34.28
C ARG A 70 24.42 -11.61 34.90
N PHE A 71 23.82 -10.92 35.87
CA PHE A 71 22.60 -11.34 36.57
C PHE A 71 21.31 -10.79 35.95
N ASN A 72 21.36 -9.79 35.07
CA ASN A 72 20.17 -9.24 34.40
C ASN A 72 19.33 -10.32 33.68
N ARG A 73 19.96 -11.38 33.15
CA ARG A 73 19.24 -12.52 32.53
C ARG A 73 18.39 -13.35 33.52
N HIS A 74 18.70 -13.26 34.81
CA HIS A 74 18.03 -13.99 35.89
C HIS A 74 17.00 -13.12 36.63
N LEU A 75 17.07 -11.79 36.49
CA LEU A 75 16.17 -10.83 37.11
C LEU A 75 14.69 -11.10 36.79
N LEU A 76 14.37 -11.47 35.54
CA LEU A 76 12.99 -11.80 35.15
C LEU A 76 12.51 -13.13 35.74
N ILE A 77 13.40 -14.11 35.93
CA ILE A 77 13.08 -15.37 36.62
C ILE A 77 12.83 -15.07 38.10
N TYR A 78 13.74 -14.30 38.73
CA TYR A 78 13.64 -13.89 40.13
C TYR A 78 12.36 -13.08 40.42
N TRP A 79 11.95 -12.20 39.50
CA TRP A 79 10.66 -11.50 39.57
C TRP A 79 9.47 -12.47 39.66
N HIS A 80 9.39 -13.46 38.75
CA HIS A 80 8.31 -14.43 38.78
C HIS A 80 8.37 -15.33 40.03
N CYS A 81 9.55 -15.77 40.47
CA CYS A 81 9.70 -16.49 41.74
C CYS A 81 9.27 -15.66 42.95
N CYS A 82 9.60 -14.36 42.96
CA CYS A 82 9.16 -13.43 44.00
C CYS A 82 7.63 -13.30 43.99
N LEU A 83 7.00 -13.06 42.84
CA LEU A 83 5.54 -13.03 42.71
C LEU A 83 4.90 -14.32 43.24
N ILE A 84 5.37 -15.50 42.80
CA ILE A 84 4.84 -16.80 43.21
C ILE A 84 4.86 -16.96 44.74
N TYR A 85 5.94 -16.53 45.40
CA TYR A 85 6.09 -16.63 46.87
C TYR A 85 5.23 -15.59 47.63
N VAL A 86 5.28 -14.33 47.19
CA VAL A 86 4.63 -13.16 47.80
C VAL A 86 3.10 -13.23 47.67
N LEU A 87 2.61 -13.74 46.55
CA LEU A 87 1.20 -13.78 46.17
C LEU A 87 0.61 -15.20 46.34
N PRO A 88 0.52 -16.09 45.32
CA PRO A 88 -0.27 -17.32 45.45
C PRO A 88 0.21 -18.27 46.54
N PHE A 89 1.51 -18.43 46.80
CA PHE A 89 1.99 -19.27 47.91
C PHE A 89 1.50 -18.76 49.27
N ALA A 90 1.76 -17.49 49.60
CA ALA A 90 1.43 -16.92 50.90
C ALA A 90 -0.09 -16.75 51.09
N CYS A 91 -0.83 -16.36 50.05
CA CYS A 91 -2.28 -16.27 50.07
C CYS A 91 -2.93 -17.64 50.27
N THR A 92 -2.57 -18.66 49.48
CA THR A 92 -3.19 -19.99 49.58
C THR A 92 -2.84 -20.68 50.89
N PHE A 93 -1.58 -20.55 51.35
CA PHE A 93 -1.17 -21.07 52.65
C PHE A 93 -2.02 -20.46 53.79
N LEU A 94 -2.13 -19.13 53.85
CA LEU A 94 -2.89 -18.46 54.90
C LEU A 94 -4.41 -18.67 54.76
N ALA A 95 -4.94 -18.80 53.55
CA ALA A 95 -6.34 -19.15 53.33
C ALA A 95 -6.69 -20.53 53.90
N ILE A 96 -5.88 -21.56 53.62
CA ILE A 96 -6.08 -22.91 54.18
C ILE A 96 -5.93 -22.89 55.71
N ARG A 97 -4.90 -22.20 56.23
CA ARG A 97 -4.63 -22.13 57.68
C ARG A 97 -5.69 -21.35 58.47
N ASN A 98 -6.44 -20.46 57.82
CA ASN A 98 -7.60 -19.75 58.39
C ASN A 98 -8.93 -20.37 57.93
N SER A 99 -8.95 -21.66 57.60
CA SER A 99 -10.14 -22.44 57.23
C SER A 99 -10.99 -21.78 56.13
N PHE A 100 -10.37 -21.16 55.13
CA PHE A 100 -11.01 -20.42 54.05
C PHE A 100 -12.02 -19.36 54.54
N SER A 101 -11.63 -18.51 55.50
CA SER A 101 -12.46 -17.37 55.91
C SER A 101 -12.77 -16.45 54.71
N THR A 102 -13.94 -15.82 54.69
CA THR A 102 -14.39 -14.97 53.57
C THR A 102 -13.38 -13.86 53.23
N MET A 103 -12.70 -13.31 54.24
CA MET A 103 -11.63 -12.31 54.05
C MET A 103 -10.40 -12.88 53.32
N TRP A 104 -10.03 -14.13 53.59
CA TRP A 104 -8.96 -14.81 52.86
C TRP A 104 -9.37 -15.25 51.45
N MET A 105 -10.63 -15.63 51.23
CA MET A 105 -11.12 -15.93 49.88
C MET A 105 -11.19 -14.67 48.99
N MET A 106 -11.60 -13.52 49.56
CA MET A 106 -11.49 -12.21 48.88
C MET A 106 -10.01 -11.85 48.58
N THR A 107 -9.08 -12.25 49.46
CA THR A 107 -7.64 -12.05 49.26
C THR A 107 -7.09 -12.94 48.14
N GLU A 108 -7.55 -14.19 48.01
CA GLU A 108 -7.24 -15.07 46.87
C GLU A 108 -7.76 -14.50 45.54
N VAL A 109 -9.00 -14.01 45.50
CA VAL A 109 -9.56 -13.35 44.30
C VAL A 109 -8.73 -12.13 43.92
N MET A 110 -8.40 -11.27 44.88
CA MET A 110 -7.54 -10.10 44.66
C MET A 110 -6.13 -10.49 44.19
N MET A 111 -5.56 -11.57 44.73
CA MET A 111 -4.26 -12.12 44.34
C MET A 111 -4.24 -12.52 42.86
N ILE A 112 -5.28 -13.22 42.38
CA ILE A 112 -5.41 -13.63 40.96
C ILE A 112 -5.48 -12.39 40.05
N PHE A 113 -6.23 -11.35 40.42
CA PHE A 113 -6.29 -10.10 39.66
C PHE A 113 -4.93 -9.36 39.61
N ILE A 114 -4.22 -9.26 40.75
CA ILE A 114 -2.88 -8.64 40.79
C ILE A 114 -1.88 -9.43 39.94
N MET A 115 -1.92 -10.76 39.98
CA MET A 115 -1.11 -11.62 39.12
C MET A 115 -1.39 -11.37 37.63
N ALA A 116 -2.65 -11.21 37.24
CA ALA A 116 -3.05 -10.93 35.87
C ALA A 116 -2.66 -9.52 35.37
N LEU A 117 -2.51 -8.55 36.28
CA LEU A 117 -1.93 -7.23 35.99
C LEU A 117 -0.39 -7.25 35.89
N CYS A 118 0.27 -8.20 36.58
CA CYS A 118 1.73 -8.33 36.60
C CYS A 118 2.30 -9.24 35.51
N ILE A 119 1.48 -10.11 34.90
CA ILE A 119 1.90 -11.11 33.92
C ILE A 119 1.03 -11.01 32.65
N ASP A 120 1.60 -10.41 31.61
CA ASP A 120 0.95 -10.15 30.31
C ASP A 120 0.76 -11.41 29.43
N ASN A 121 1.27 -12.57 29.87
CA ASN A 121 1.20 -13.84 29.15
C ASN A 121 0.28 -14.82 29.90
N PRO A 122 -0.88 -15.22 29.33
CA PRO A 122 -1.88 -16.03 30.03
C PRO A 122 -1.40 -17.44 30.40
N LEU A 123 -0.50 -18.04 29.61
CA LEU A 123 0.07 -19.37 29.90
C LEU A 123 1.07 -19.30 31.06
N LEU A 124 1.90 -18.24 31.10
CA LEU A 124 2.82 -17.99 32.20
C LEU A 124 2.07 -17.63 33.48
N LEU A 125 0.99 -16.84 33.38
CA LEU A 125 0.08 -16.51 34.48
C LEU A 125 -0.49 -17.78 35.14
N MET A 126 -1.11 -18.66 34.33
CA MET A 126 -1.61 -19.97 34.77
C MET A 126 -0.51 -20.81 35.46
N THR A 127 0.69 -20.86 34.87
CA THR A 127 1.82 -21.62 35.41
C THR A 127 2.27 -21.08 36.77
N CYS A 128 2.40 -19.76 36.92
CA CYS A 128 2.82 -19.13 38.16
C CYS A 128 1.77 -19.28 39.28
N ILE A 129 0.48 -19.09 38.98
CA ILE A 129 -0.61 -19.33 39.94
C ILE A 129 -0.61 -20.80 40.36
N GLY A 130 -0.57 -21.74 39.42
CA GLY A 130 -0.57 -23.19 39.71
C GLY A 130 0.58 -23.63 40.61
N ILE A 131 1.81 -23.16 40.37
CA ILE A 131 2.98 -23.46 41.21
C ILE A 131 2.79 -22.89 42.63
N GLY A 132 2.30 -21.66 42.76
CA GLY A 132 2.10 -21.03 44.07
C GLY A 132 0.99 -21.68 44.89
N VAL A 133 -0.18 -21.91 44.28
CA VAL A 133 -1.32 -22.59 44.92
C VAL A 133 -0.94 -24.00 45.36
N LEU A 134 -0.25 -24.77 44.49
CA LEU A 134 0.21 -26.13 44.83
C LEU A 134 1.22 -26.14 45.98
N SER A 135 2.24 -25.27 45.94
CA SER A 135 3.27 -25.21 46.99
C SER A 135 2.72 -24.67 48.31
N GLY A 136 1.81 -23.69 48.28
CA GLY A 136 1.10 -23.19 49.46
C GLY A 136 0.20 -24.25 50.09
N THR A 137 -0.50 -25.03 49.26
CA THR A 137 -1.31 -26.17 49.71
C THR A 137 -0.46 -27.25 50.36
N LEU A 138 0.63 -27.66 49.73
CA LEU A 138 1.56 -28.66 50.28
C LEU A 138 2.17 -28.19 51.61
N ALA A 139 2.56 -26.92 51.73
CA ALA A 139 3.06 -26.35 52.98
C ALA A 139 1.98 -26.29 54.08
N ALA A 140 0.73 -25.96 53.73
CA ALA A 140 -0.37 -25.91 54.69
C ALA A 140 -0.73 -27.31 55.22
N VAL A 141 -0.73 -28.32 54.37
CA VAL A 141 -0.93 -29.73 54.75
C VAL A 141 0.24 -30.22 55.62
N ALA A 142 1.48 -29.99 55.20
CA ALA A 142 2.68 -30.45 55.94
C ALA A 142 2.87 -29.79 57.32
N THR A 143 2.15 -28.70 57.62
CA THR A 143 2.24 -27.96 58.90
C THR A 143 0.98 -28.06 59.76
N SER A 144 -0.01 -28.87 59.37
CA SER A 144 -1.30 -28.98 60.07
C SER A 144 -1.59 -30.43 60.48
N PRO A 145 -1.65 -30.75 61.80
CA PRO A 145 -1.91 -32.12 62.27
C PRO A 145 -3.40 -32.50 62.31
N ALA A 146 -4.30 -31.59 61.91
CA ALA A 146 -5.75 -31.80 61.91
C ALA A 146 -6.30 -31.86 60.46
N PRO A 147 -7.35 -32.65 60.18
CA PRO A 147 -7.94 -32.73 58.86
C PRO A 147 -8.60 -31.40 58.46
N ILE A 148 -8.45 -31.01 57.19
CA ILE A 148 -9.03 -29.79 56.63
C ILE A 148 -10.54 -29.99 56.44
N VAL A 149 -11.35 -29.35 57.28
CA VAL A 149 -12.83 -29.40 57.19
C VAL A 149 -13.33 -28.17 56.42
N LEU A 150 -13.82 -28.39 55.19
CA LEU A 150 -14.46 -27.36 54.37
C LEU A 150 -15.95 -27.24 54.73
N SER A 151 -16.37 -26.05 55.18
CA SER A 151 -17.80 -25.73 55.37
C SER A 151 -18.53 -25.73 54.00
N PRO A 152 -19.86 -25.97 53.94
CA PRO A 152 -20.61 -25.89 52.69
C PRO A 152 -20.51 -24.54 51.98
N ALA A 153 -20.43 -23.42 52.71
CA ALA A 153 -20.22 -22.09 52.14
C ALA A 153 -18.80 -21.92 51.56
N ASN A 154 -17.80 -22.52 52.19
CA ASN A 154 -16.44 -22.48 51.68
C ASN A 154 -16.30 -23.34 50.42
N GLN A 155 -17.14 -24.36 50.23
CA GLN A 155 -17.16 -25.19 49.03
C GLN A 155 -17.71 -24.44 47.81
N SER A 156 -18.76 -23.62 47.96
CA SER A 156 -19.27 -22.77 46.87
C SER A 156 -18.25 -21.71 46.45
N ASP A 157 -17.59 -21.08 47.42
CA ASP A 157 -16.66 -19.98 47.15
C ASP A 157 -15.33 -20.50 46.58
N LEU A 158 -14.88 -21.68 47.02
CA LEU A 158 -13.74 -22.39 46.41
C LEU A 158 -14.02 -22.79 44.94
N ALA A 159 -15.26 -23.19 44.64
CA ALA A 159 -15.69 -23.51 43.27
C ALA A 159 -15.75 -22.28 42.34
N LEU A 160 -15.71 -21.06 42.88
CA LEU A 160 -15.66 -19.81 42.10
C LEU A 160 -14.24 -19.46 41.63
N LEU A 161 -13.18 -19.91 42.33
CA LEU A 161 -11.79 -19.55 41.98
C LEU A 161 -11.39 -19.95 40.54
N PRO A 162 -11.75 -21.13 40.00
CA PRO A 162 -11.49 -21.46 38.59
C PRO A 162 -12.13 -20.47 37.60
N VAL A 163 -13.32 -19.93 37.92
CA VAL A 163 -13.99 -18.91 37.11
C VAL A 163 -13.23 -17.60 37.18
N VAL A 164 -12.76 -17.18 38.36
CA VAL A 164 -11.94 -15.97 38.55
C VAL A 164 -10.62 -16.07 37.76
N VAL A 165 -9.97 -17.24 37.76
CA VAL A 165 -8.76 -17.48 36.95
C VAL A 165 -9.06 -17.39 35.44
N LEU A 166 -10.18 -17.97 34.97
CA LEU A 166 -10.60 -17.87 33.56
C LEU A 166 -10.91 -16.42 33.14
N CYS A 167 -11.67 -15.67 33.95
CA CYS A 167 -11.93 -14.25 33.73
C CYS A 167 -10.63 -13.43 33.69
N SER A 168 -9.69 -13.71 34.61
CA SER A 168 -8.40 -13.03 34.68
C SER A 168 -7.48 -13.38 33.50
N MET A 169 -7.56 -14.60 32.98
CA MET A 169 -6.87 -15.01 31.75
C MET A 169 -7.42 -14.26 30.52
N ALA A 170 -8.75 -14.13 30.41
CA ALA A 170 -9.39 -13.34 29.35
C ALA A 170 -9.03 -11.85 29.44
N PHE A 171 -8.96 -11.30 30.65
CA PHE A 171 -8.57 -9.91 30.92
C PHE A 171 -7.10 -9.63 30.57
N SER A 172 -6.17 -10.49 30.98
CA SER A 172 -4.74 -10.41 30.60
C SER A 172 -4.56 -10.47 29.07
N TYR A 173 -5.26 -11.38 28.39
CA TYR A 173 -5.27 -11.48 26.93
C TYR A 173 -5.84 -10.22 26.25
N ALA A 174 -6.91 -9.63 26.78
CA ALA A 174 -7.51 -8.39 26.28
C ALA A 174 -6.55 -7.19 26.43
N ILE A 175 -5.89 -7.04 27.58
CA ILE A 175 -4.86 -6.01 27.80
C ILE A 175 -3.71 -6.15 26.81
N ASN A 176 -3.21 -7.38 26.62
CA ASN A 176 -2.10 -7.65 25.70
C ASN A 176 -2.47 -7.27 24.25
N LYS A 177 -3.65 -7.72 23.76
CA LYS A 177 -4.18 -7.28 22.45
C LYS A 177 -4.33 -5.75 22.36
N GLY A 178 -4.79 -5.08 23.42
CA GLY A 178 -4.90 -3.63 23.48
C GLY A 178 -3.57 -2.90 23.29
N ARG A 179 -2.50 -3.37 23.96
CA ARG A 179 -1.16 -2.78 23.81
C ARG A 179 -0.62 -2.96 22.38
N ILE A 180 -0.74 -4.15 21.80
CA ILE A 180 -0.33 -4.44 20.40
C ILE A 180 -1.08 -3.52 19.42
N PHE A 181 -2.35 -3.22 19.67
CA PHE A 181 -3.14 -2.30 18.84
C PHE A 181 -2.65 -0.84 18.95
N VAL A 182 -2.28 -0.37 20.15
CA VAL A 182 -1.70 0.96 20.35
C VAL A 182 -0.34 1.10 19.67
N GLU A 183 0.53 0.08 19.76
CA GLU A 183 1.83 0.07 19.06
C GLU A 183 1.65 0.15 17.53
N LYS A 184 0.70 -0.61 16.96
CA LYS A 184 0.34 -0.52 15.53
C LYS A 184 -0.19 0.85 15.12
N ASN A 185 -1.04 1.49 15.93
CA ASN A 185 -1.53 2.84 15.65
C ASN A 185 -0.42 3.90 15.74
N ARG A 186 0.58 3.71 16.61
CA ARG A 186 1.76 4.59 16.68
C ARG A 186 2.61 4.49 15.41
N ALA A 187 2.81 3.26 14.91
CA ALA A 187 3.47 3.01 13.63
C ALA A 187 2.75 3.66 12.44
N LEU A 188 1.43 3.51 12.35
CA LEU A 188 0.60 4.14 11.30
C LEU A 188 0.70 5.67 11.31
N LYS A 189 0.70 6.30 12.51
CA LYS A 189 0.90 7.75 12.64
C LYS A 189 2.30 8.20 12.20
N ALA A 190 3.35 7.43 12.53
CA ALA A 190 4.71 7.72 12.08
C ALA A 190 4.86 7.60 10.54
N LEU A 191 4.26 6.57 9.93
CA LEU A 191 4.19 6.44 8.47
C LEU A 191 3.47 7.63 7.82
N ALA A 192 2.31 8.06 8.36
CA ALA A 192 1.56 9.17 7.78
C ALA A 192 2.39 10.46 7.77
N GLY A 193 3.17 10.71 8.83
CA GLY A 193 4.16 11.79 8.87
C GLY A 193 5.28 11.64 7.84
N SER A 194 5.86 10.44 7.68
CA SER A 194 6.92 10.18 6.70
C SER A 194 6.42 10.39 5.26
N ILE A 195 5.26 9.83 4.90
CA ILE A 195 4.67 10.01 3.56
C ILE A 195 4.37 11.49 3.30
N ALA A 196 3.75 12.20 4.25
CA ALA A 196 3.45 13.64 4.08
C ALA A 196 4.73 14.48 3.90
N HIS A 197 5.79 14.17 4.66
CA HIS A 197 7.08 14.86 4.53
C HIS A 197 7.76 14.56 3.19
N GLU A 198 7.79 13.29 2.78
CA GLU A 198 8.44 12.87 1.54
C GLU A 198 7.63 13.25 0.29
N MET A 199 6.30 13.41 0.37
CA MET A 199 5.45 13.93 -0.72
C MET A 199 5.55 15.44 -0.92
N ARG A 200 5.91 16.20 0.11
CA ARG A 200 6.07 17.66 0.00
C ARG A 200 7.10 18.04 -1.06
N ASN A 201 8.20 17.28 -1.15
CA ASN A 201 9.31 17.55 -2.06
C ASN A 201 8.94 17.39 -3.56
N PRO A 202 8.41 16.25 -4.05
CA PRO A 202 7.97 16.11 -5.44
C PRO A 202 6.79 17.04 -5.79
N LEU A 203 5.89 17.34 -4.84
CA LEU A 203 4.81 18.31 -5.08
C LEU A 203 5.33 19.75 -5.24
N SER A 204 6.33 20.16 -4.45
CA SER A 204 7.02 21.44 -4.67
C SER A 204 7.79 21.48 -5.99
N GLN A 205 8.43 20.37 -6.40
CA GLN A 205 9.08 20.27 -7.72
C GLN A 205 8.07 20.33 -8.87
N LEU A 206 6.88 19.73 -8.71
CA LEU A 206 5.78 19.83 -9.67
C LEU A 206 5.23 21.25 -9.76
N LYS A 207 4.99 21.93 -8.62
CA LYS A 207 4.57 23.34 -8.64
C LYS A 207 5.59 24.20 -9.42
N HIS A 208 6.88 24.09 -9.11
CA HIS A 208 7.92 24.83 -9.84
C HIS A 208 8.03 24.48 -11.34
N VAL A 209 7.47 23.36 -11.78
CA VAL A 209 7.31 23.08 -13.21
C VAL A 209 6.10 23.79 -13.80
N LEU A 210 4.98 23.84 -13.07
CA LEU A 210 3.78 24.57 -13.49
C LEU A 210 4.04 26.08 -13.54
N ASP A 211 4.67 26.65 -12.49
CA ASP A 211 5.14 28.04 -12.43
C ASP A 211 5.95 28.39 -13.71
N ARG A 212 6.84 27.48 -14.15
CA ARG A 212 7.69 27.63 -15.34
C ARG A 212 6.99 27.37 -16.68
N VAL A 213 5.88 26.64 -16.68
CA VAL A 213 5.02 26.49 -17.87
C VAL A 213 4.20 27.77 -18.06
N GLU A 214 3.66 28.33 -16.97
CA GLU A 214 2.96 29.61 -16.96
C GLU A 214 3.86 30.76 -17.45
N GLU A 215 5.08 30.90 -16.92
CA GLU A 215 6.09 31.86 -17.40
C GLU A 215 6.43 31.73 -18.90
N ALA A 216 6.24 30.55 -19.50
CA ALA A 216 6.63 30.23 -20.87
C ALA A 216 5.44 30.18 -21.86
N LEU A 217 4.21 30.36 -21.39
CA LEU A 217 3.02 30.50 -22.23
C LEU A 217 2.88 31.95 -22.74
N PRO A 218 2.45 32.16 -24.00
CA PRO A 218 2.22 33.49 -24.52
C PRO A 218 0.98 34.13 -23.89
N ALA A 219 1.10 35.39 -23.46
CA ALA A 219 -0.03 36.15 -22.95
C ALA A 219 -1.12 36.33 -24.02
N THR A 220 -2.39 36.23 -23.60
CA THR A 220 -3.56 36.43 -24.45
C THR A 220 -3.79 37.91 -24.74
N THR A 221 -3.20 38.41 -25.84
CA THR A 221 -3.52 39.73 -26.40
C THR A 221 -4.86 39.72 -27.13
N GLU A 222 -5.61 40.82 -27.09
CA GLU A 222 -6.91 41.05 -27.76
C GLU A 222 -6.89 40.99 -29.30
N SER A 223 -5.75 40.63 -29.90
CA SER A 223 -5.60 40.39 -31.33
C SER A 223 -6.24 39.06 -31.72
N ASP A 224 -7.13 39.09 -32.71
CA ASP A 224 -7.90 37.95 -33.27
C ASP A 224 -7.04 36.93 -34.07
N ARG A 225 -5.90 36.53 -33.49
CA ARG A 225 -4.95 35.53 -33.98
C ARG A 225 -4.29 34.85 -32.79
N ALA A 226 -4.58 33.57 -32.59
CA ALA A 226 -3.93 32.77 -31.56
C ALA A 226 -2.39 32.84 -31.69
N PRO A 227 -1.65 33.16 -30.62
CA PRO A 227 -0.20 33.36 -30.68
C PRO A 227 0.52 32.05 -31.03
N VAL A 228 1.13 32.01 -32.22
CA VAL A 228 1.85 30.83 -32.70
C VAL A 228 3.13 30.63 -31.89
N LEU A 229 3.12 29.62 -31.02
CA LEU A 229 4.28 29.20 -30.22
C LEU A 229 5.49 28.92 -31.11
N SER A 230 6.61 29.58 -30.83
CA SER A 230 7.86 29.31 -31.56
C SER A 230 8.34 27.87 -31.30
N HIS A 231 9.04 27.27 -32.26
CA HIS A 231 9.54 25.89 -32.11
C HIS A 231 10.46 25.73 -30.89
N ASN A 232 11.21 26.79 -30.53
CA ASN A 232 12.06 26.83 -29.34
C ASN A 232 11.23 26.97 -28.04
N SER A 233 10.16 27.79 -28.05
CA SER A 233 9.23 27.93 -26.92
C SER A 233 8.51 26.61 -26.63
N ALA A 234 8.04 25.92 -27.68
CA ALA A 234 7.42 24.60 -27.56
C ALA A 234 8.42 23.57 -27.00
N ALA A 235 9.65 23.52 -27.50
CA ALA A 235 10.69 22.62 -26.99
C ALA A 235 11.03 22.89 -25.50
N LEU A 236 11.00 24.16 -25.06
CA LEU A 236 11.18 24.53 -23.66
C LEU A 236 10.00 24.05 -22.80
N LEU A 237 8.76 24.27 -23.23
CA LEU A 237 7.55 23.79 -22.55
C LEU A 237 7.54 22.26 -22.40
N TYR A 238 7.87 21.51 -23.46
CA TYR A 238 8.00 20.04 -23.39
C TYR A 238 9.08 19.59 -22.39
N ARG A 239 10.19 20.32 -22.29
CA ARG A 239 11.25 20.04 -21.31
C ARG A 239 10.81 20.31 -19.88
N HIS A 240 9.98 21.33 -19.64
CA HIS A 240 9.36 21.56 -18.33
C HIS A 240 8.36 20.44 -18.00
N LEU A 241 7.46 20.09 -18.94
CA LEU A 241 6.50 18.97 -18.78
C LEU A 241 7.20 17.64 -18.43
N ALA A 242 8.31 17.29 -19.09
CA ALA A 242 9.11 16.11 -18.76
C ALA A 242 9.64 16.14 -17.31
N HIS A 243 10.03 17.31 -16.81
CA HIS A 243 10.48 17.49 -15.42
C HIS A 243 9.32 17.37 -14.42
N GLY A 244 8.11 17.78 -14.80
CA GLY A 244 6.90 17.60 -13.99
C GLY A 244 6.51 16.13 -13.87
N GLN A 245 6.47 15.42 -14.99
CA GLN A 245 6.24 13.97 -15.03
C GLN A 245 7.25 13.20 -14.17
N LEU A 246 8.53 13.58 -14.23
CA LEU A 246 9.57 13.03 -13.35
C LEU A 246 9.33 13.27 -11.86
N SER A 247 8.83 14.45 -11.51
CA SER A 247 8.49 14.80 -10.12
C SER A 247 7.34 13.90 -9.61
N ILE A 248 6.34 13.64 -10.46
CA ILE A 248 5.22 12.73 -10.18
C ILE A 248 5.70 11.28 -10.04
N GLU A 249 6.52 10.77 -10.98
CA GLU A 249 7.08 9.40 -10.90
C GLU A 249 7.86 9.17 -9.59
N ARG A 250 8.67 10.15 -9.16
CA ARG A 250 9.41 10.10 -7.89
C ARG A 250 8.46 9.99 -6.69
N GLY A 251 7.40 10.80 -6.67
CA GLY A 251 6.37 10.74 -5.63
C GLY A 251 5.67 9.39 -5.58
N LEU A 252 5.24 8.86 -6.73
CA LEU A 252 4.58 7.56 -6.82
C LEU A 252 5.49 6.40 -6.38
N ARG A 253 6.79 6.41 -6.73
CA ARG A 253 7.77 5.41 -6.26
C ARG A 253 7.94 5.44 -4.74
N ILE A 254 8.01 6.63 -4.14
CA ILE A 254 8.10 6.79 -2.68
C ILE A 254 6.83 6.29 -1.98
N ILE A 255 5.63 6.63 -2.51
CA ILE A 255 4.35 6.12 -1.98
C ILE A 255 4.34 4.59 -2.04
N ALA A 256 4.64 4.00 -3.20
CA ALA A 256 4.63 2.56 -3.38
C ALA A 256 5.58 1.85 -2.41
N MET A 257 6.83 2.30 -2.33
CA MET A 257 7.84 1.76 -1.40
C MET A 257 7.39 1.84 0.06
N THR A 258 6.85 2.98 0.49
CA THR A 258 6.43 3.19 1.89
C THR A 258 5.16 2.40 2.24
N LEU A 259 4.25 2.18 1.27
CA LEU A 259 3.11 1.29 1.44
C LEU A 259 3.55 -0.18 1.54
N ASP A 260 4.57 -0.61 0.80
CA ASP A 260 5.05 -2.00 0.78
C ASP A 260 5.93 -2.38 2.00
N GLU A 261 6.62 -1.39 2.58
CA GLU A 261 7.19 -1.49 3.92
C GLU A 261 6.13 -1.93 4.96
N VAL A 262 4.93 -1.36 4.89
CA VAL A 262 3.89 -1.47 5.93
C VAL A 262 2.78 -2.47 5.63
N SER A 263 2.52 -2.77 4.35
CA SER A 263 1.51 -3.77 3.93
C SER A 263 1.77 -5.14 4.57
N ALA A 264 3.03 -5.43 4.93
CA ALA A 264 3.52 -6.67 5.52
C ALA A 264 3.15 -7.93 4.73
N LYS A 265 2.67 -7.78 3.48
CA LYS A 265 2.20 -8.87 2.63
C LYS A 265 3.33 -9.89 2.39
N PRO A 266 3.00 -11.20 2.31
CA PRO A 266 3.96 -12.19 1.86
C PRO A 266 4.31 -11.89 0.40
N ILE A 267 5.60 -11.69 0.13
CA ILE A 267 6.12 -11.54 -1.23
C ILE A 267 6.01 -12.92 -1.90
N ARG A 268 5.27 -13.01 -3.02
CA ARG A 268 4.99 -14.29 -3.68
C ARG A 268 6.19 -14.74 -4.52
N SER A 269 6.62 -15.97 -4.31
CA SER A 269 7.68 -16.66 -5.07
C SER A 269 7.29 -17.02 -6.51
N ASP A 270 6.03 -16.84 -6.86
CA ASP A 270 5.40 -17.50 -8.01
C ASP A 270 5.67 -16.76 -9.34
N TYR A 271 6.18 -15.52 -9.26
CA TYR A 271 6.49 -14.64 -10.38
C TYR A 271 7.99 -14.33 -10.54
N LEU A 272 8.86 -15.01 -9.79
CA LEU A 272 10.31 -14.76 -9.84
C LEU A 272 10.89 -15.11 -11.21
N THR A 273 11.52 -14.12 -11.83
CA THR A 273 12.12 -14.17 -13.18
C THR A 273 13.65 -14.15 -13.11
N TYR A 274 14.32 -14.55 -14.19
CA TYR A 274 15.76 -14.66 -14.28
C TYR A 274 16.36 -13.39 -14.90
N LEU A 275 17.15 -12.65 -14.13
CA LEU A 275 17.64 -11.32 -14.49
C LEU A 275 19.14 -11.17 -14.19
N SER A 276 19.83 -10.29 -14.92
CA SER A 276 21.23 -9.93 -14.67
C SER A 276 21.32 -9.01 -13.45
N ALA A 277 22.16 -9.37 -12.48
CA ALA A 277 22.39 -8.53 -11.31
C ALA A 277 22.96 -7.16 -11.70
N ALA A 278 23.84 -7.08 -12.69
CA ALA A 278 24.41 -5.83 -13.18
C ALA A 278 23.38 -4.95 -13.93
N SER A 279 22.53 -5.52 -14.79
CA SER A 279 21.54 -4.72 -15.53
C SER A 279 20.43 -4.22 -14.60
N THR A 280 19.87 -5.07 -13.75
CA THR A 280 18.80 -4.66 -12.82
C THR A 280 19.31 -3.72 -11.72
N THR A 281 20.56 -3.87 -11.25
CA THR A 281 21.15 -2.90 -10.30
C THR A 281 21.42 -1.54 -10.96
N ARG A 282 21.80 -1.51 -12.25
CA ARG A 282 21.92 -0.27 -13.03
C ARG A 282 20.55 0.39 -13.21
N LYS A 283 19.54 -0.38 -13.62
CA LYS A 283 18.15 0.08 -13.75
C LYS A 283 17.63 0.70 -12.45
N ALA A 284 17.89 0.06 -11.30
CA ALA A 284 17.53 0.61 -10.00
C ALA A 284 18.23 1.96 -9.71
N LEU A 285 19.50 2.12 -10.07
CA LEU A 285 20.18 3.42 -9.93
C LEU A 285 19.58 4.48 -10.86
N ASP A 286 19.23 4.13 -12.09
CA ASP A 286 18.63 5.09 -13.03
C ASP A 286 17.21 5.50 -12.62
N GLU A 287 16.46 4.61 -11.96
CA GLU A 287 15.05 4.82 -11.58
C GLU A 287 14.83 5.32 -10.13
N TYR A 288 15.84 5.24 -9.25
CA TYR A 288 15.77 5.68 -7.84
C TYR A 288 15.35 7.15 -7.66
N GLY A 289 15.69 8.03 -8.61
CA GLY A 289 15.16 9.40 -8.65
C GLY A 289 15.83 10.43 -7.75
N PHE A 290 17.17 10.37 -7.61
CA PHE A 290 18.03 11.27 -6.81
C PHE A 290 17.62 12.75 -6.79
N GLY A 291 17.79 13.40 -5.62
CA GLY A 291 17.42 14.79 -5.37
C GLY A 291 18.06 15.78 -6.36
N ASP A 292 19.38 15.72 -6.54
CA ASP A 292 20.13 16.54 -7.50
C ASP A 292 21.27 15.78 -8.21
N LYS A 293 21.99 16.48 -9.10
CA LYS A 293 23.14 15.91 -9.83
C LYS A 293 24.38 15.66 -8.96
N LYS A 294 24.53 16.33 -7.81
CA LYS A 294 25.65 16.13 -6.87
C LYS A 294 25.43 14.88 -6.01
N GLU A 295 24.19 14.64 -5.62
CA GLU A 295 23.77 13.39 -4.99
C GLU A 295 24.02 12.22 -5.93
N ARG A 296 23.57 12.31 -7.20
CA ARG A 296 23.84 11.29 -8.22
C ARG A 296 25.34 11.03 -8.44
N SER A 297 26.20 12.07 -8.40
CA SER A 297 27.64 11.92 -8.64
C SER A 297 28.41 11.29 -7.48
N LYS A 298 27.85 11.28 -6.26
CA LYS A 298 28.38 10.51 -5.12
C LYS A 298 28.12 9.00 -5.22
N VAL A 299 27.32 8.53 -6.18
CA VAL A 299 26.88 7.13 -6.29
C VAL A 299 27.53 6.42 -7.49
N ARG A 300 28.35 5.41 -7.20
CA ARG A 300 29.07 4.59 -8.19
C ARG A 300 28.51 3.17 -8.24
N LEU A 301 28.34 2.64 -9.46
CA LEU A 301 28.20 1.21 -9.71
C LEU A 301 29.55 0.63 -10.13
N VAL A 302 29.92 -0.50 -9.53
CA VAL A 302 31.05 -1.35 -9.93
C VAL A 302 30.50 -2.74 -10.22
N VAL A 303 30.92 -3.33 -11.32
CA VAL A 303 30.64 -4.74 -11.66
C VAL A 303 32.00 -5.41 -11.74
N LEU A 304 32.22 -6.40 -10.87
CA LEU A 304 33.42 -7.24 -10.88
C LEU A 304 33.17 -8.49 -11.72
N GLU A 305 32.06 -9.17 -11.43
CA GLU A 305 31.52 -10.27 -12.21
C GLU A 305 29.99 -10.18 -12.15
N ASP A 306 29.32 -10.24 -13.31
CA ASP A 306 27.85 -10.28 -13.37
C ASP A 306 27.35 -11.72 -13.19
N PHE A 307 26.13 -11.87 -12.69
CA PHE A 307 25.49 -13.16 -12.48
C PHE A 307 23.98 -13.06 -12.66
N THR A 308 23.35 -14.17 -13.10
CA THR A 308 21.90 -14.27 -13.14
C THR A 308 21.35 -14.61 -11.76
N PHE A 309 20.37 -13.84 -11.29
CA PHE A 309 19.57 -14.19 -10.11
C PHE A 309 18.09 -14.42 -10.45
N LYS A 310 17.37 -15.05 -9.53
CA LYS A 310 15.94 -15.33 -9.64
C LYS A 310 15.17 -14.43 -8.67
N VAL A 311 14.59 -13.35 -9.17
CA VAL A 311 13.99 -12.26 -8.36
C VAL A 311 12.67 -11.77 -8.95
N ASP A 312 11.89 -11.06 -8.13
CA ASP A 312 10.89 -10.11 -8.62
C ASP A 312 11.60 -8.76 -8.81
N GLU A 313 11.48 -8.18 -10.00
CA GLU A 313 12.20 -6.94 -10.33
C GLU A 313 11.77 -5.77 -9.45
N THR A 314 10.47 -5.60 -9.21
CA THR A 314 9.92 -4.47 -8.45
C THR A 314 10.37 -4.55 -7.00
N VAL A 315 10.29 -5.73 -6.40
CA VAL A 315 10.75 -5.99 -5.03
C VAL A 315 12.26 -5.83 -4.90
N TYR A 316 13.04 -6.21 -5.91
CA TYR A 316 14.49 -6.00 -5.91
C TYR A 316 14.86 -4.51 -6.05
N LEU A 317 14.20 -3.78 -6.95
CA LEU A 317 14.34 -2.31 -7.07
C LEU A 317 14.00 -1.62 -5.75
N PHE A 318 12.87 -1.93 -5.12
CA PHE A 318 12.49 -1.36 -3.81
C PHE A 318 13.44 -1.76 -2.67
N THR A 319 14.06 -2.94 -2.74
CA THR A 319 15.13 -3.36 -1.81
C THR A 319 16.37 -2.47 -1.98
N LEU A 320 16.81 -2.22 -3.22
CA LEU A 320 17.92 -1.29 -3.47
C LEU A 320 17.56 0.16 -3.11
N PHE A 321 16.35 0.63 -3.43
CA PHE A 321 15.91 1.99 -3.12
C PHE A 321 15.97 2.27 -1.60
N ASN A 322 15.56 1.29 -0.79
CA ASN A 322 15.67 1.37 0.67
C ASN A 322 17.13 1.51 1.14
N LEU A 323 18.05 0.70 0.60
CA LEU A 323 19.46 0.77 0.96
C LEU A 323 20.13 2.07 0.48
N ILE A 324 19.78 2.56 -0.72
CA ILE A 324 20.25 3.83 -1.26
C ILE A 324 19.73 5.01 -0.43
N LYS A 325 18.43 5.03 -0.07
CA LYS A 325 17.82 6.05 0.79
C LYS A 325 18.54 6.16 2.14
N ASN A 326 18.76 5.03 2.81
CA ASN A 326 19.46 4.99 4.09
C ASN A 326 20.92 5.47 3.96
N ALA A 327 21.65 4.98 2.96
CA ALA A 327 23.02 5.40 2.70
C ALA A 327 23.14 6.92 2.43
N LEU A 328 22.30 7.47 1.55
CA LEU A 328 22.31 8.89 1.20
C LEU A 328 21.99 9.78 2.40
N HIS A 329 21.01 9.41 3.23
CA HIS A 329 20.67 10.13 4.46
C HIS A 329 21.89 10.28 5.39
N HIS A 330 22.69 9.23 5.58
CA HIS A 330 23.91 9.27 6.40
C HIS A 330 25.14 9.86 5.68
N ILE A 331 25.07 10.10 4.36
CA ILE A 331 26.09 10.77 3.55
C ILE A 331 25.92 12.29 3.53
N VAL A 332 24.72 12.84 3.73
CA VAL A 332 24.45 14.30 3.72
C VAL A 332 25.31 15.06 4.74
N THR A 333 25.54 14.47 5.91
CA THR A 333 26.38 15.07 6.98
C THR A 333 27.88 15.03 6.70
N HIS A 334 28.33 14.29 5.68
CA HIS A 334 29.75 14.05 5.38
C HIS A 334 30.07 14.46 3.93
N PRO A 335 30.65 15.65 3.70
CA PRO A 335 30.84 16.20 2.34
C PRO A 335 31.59 15.26 1.38
N LEU A 336 32.63 14.58 1.86
CA LEU A 336 33.43 13.63 1.09
C LEU A 336 32.86 12.20 1.02
N ALA A 337 31.78 11.89 1.73
CA ALA A 337 31.24 10.54 1.76
C ALA A 337 30.57 10.15 0.44
N THR A 338 30.74 8.88 0.07
CA THR A 338 30.29 8.30 -1.20
C THR A 338 29.51 7.01 -0.97
N LEU A 339 28.76 6.58 -1.99
CA LEU A 339 28.02 5.32 -2.02
C LEU A 339 28.51 4.48 -3.20
N THR A 340 28.97 3.27 -2.94
CA THR A 340 29.36 2.30 -3.98
C THR A 340 28.46 1.07 -3.90
N LEU A 341 27.78 0.78 -5.01
CA LEU A 341 27.14 -0.51 -5.26
C LEU A 341 28.14 -1.38 -6.01
N THR A 342 28.42 -2.58 -5.51
CA THR A 342 29.30 -3.55 -6.17
C THR A 342 28.51 -4.82 -6.48
N VAL A 343 28.49 -5.22 -7.75
CA VAL A 343 28.00 -6.52 -8.21
C VAL A 343 29.19 -7.45 -8.35
N ASP A 344 29.14 -8.59 -7.67
CA ASP A 344 30.18 -9.61 -7.60
C ASP A 344 29.50 -11.00 -7.47
N ARG A 345 30.24 -12.10 -7.60
CA ARG A 345 29.69 -13.47 -7.63
C ARG A 345 28.58 -13.72 -6.59
N GLN A 346 27.35 -13.91 -7.08
CA GLN A 346 26.16 -14.21 -6.28
C GLN A 346 25.81 -13.15 -5.22
N SER A 347 26.38 -11.94 -5.29
CA SER A 347 26.17 -10.90 -4.29
C SER A 347 26.08 -9.48 -4.84
N VAL A 348 25.28 -8.65 -4.16
CA VAL A 348 25.23 -7.21 -4.40
C VAL A 348 25.50 -6.48 -3.10
N ILE A 349 26.60 -5.74 -3.08
CA ILE A 349 27.14 -5.04 -1.91
C ILE A 349 26.80 -3.56 -2.03
N VAL A 350 26.08 -3.01 -1.05
CA VAL A 350 25.76 -1.58 -0.96
C VAL A 350 26.57 -0.99 0.18
N ARG A 351 27.58 -0.17 -0.15
CA ARG A 351 28.54 0.37 0.82
C ARG A 351 28.59 1.90 0.77
N ASP A 352 28.25 2.55 1.89
CA ASP A 352 28.52 3.97 2.11
C ASP A 352 29.80 4.19 2.94
N THR A 353 30.29 5.42 2.92
CA THR A 353 31.34 5.91 3.83
C THR A 353 30.79 7.00 4.76
N GLY A 354 29.57 6.81 5.27
CA GLY A 354 28.87 7.77 6.14
C GLY A 354 29.18 7.57 7.64
N THR A 355 28.23 7.95 8.49
CA THR A 355 28.36 7.96 9.97
C THR A 355 28.64 6.59 10.61
N GLY A 356 28.38 5.49 9.90
CA GLY A 356 28.37 4.14 10.49
C GLY A 356 27.19 3.92 11.46
N ILE A 357 27.12 2.71 12.03
CA ILE A 357 26.08 2.22 12.93
C ILE A 357 26.74 1.70 14.23
N SER A 358 26.16 2.01 15.39
CA SER A 358 26.66 1.54 16.68
C SER A 358 26.61 0.00 16.80
N PRO A 359 27.64 -0.65 17.39
CA PRO A 359 27.62 -2.08 17.70
C PRO A 359 26.42 -2.56 18.52
N ASP A 360 25.82 -1.70 19.35
CA ASP A 360 24.62 -2.03 20.13
C ASP A 360 23.35 -2.17 19.26
N ILE A 361 23.34 -1.52 18.09
CA ILE A 361 22.17 -1.47 17.18
C ILE A 361 22.27 -2.55 16.09
N LEU A 362 23.49 -2.92 15.65
CA LEU A 362 23.71 -3.92 14.60
C LEU A 362 22.93 -5.25 14.78
N PRO A 363 22.79 -5.85 15.98
CA PRO A 363 22.01 -7.08 16.16
C PRO A 363 20.49 -6.91 15.91
N HIS A 364 19.99 -5.70 16.09
CA HIS A 364 18.56 -5.34 16.06
C HIS A 364 18.19 -4.56 14.77
N LEU A 365 19.14 -4.37 13.85
CA LEU A 365 19.03 -3.51 12.66
C LEU A 365 17.90 -3.90 11.67
N PHE A 366 17.45 -5.15 11.71
CA PHE A 366 16.37 -5.68 10.87
C PHE A 366 15.05 -5.90 11.64
N GLU A 367 14.98 -5.50 12.90
CA GLU A 367 13.72 -5.53 13.66
C GLU A 367 12.82 -4.35 13.24
N PRO A 368 11.51 -4.59 13.00
CA PRO A 368 10.56 -3.52 12.75
C PRO A 368 10.56 -2.45 13.84
N PHE A 369 10.46 -1.18 13.43
CA PHE A 369 10.34 0.00 14.30
C PHE A 369 11.56 0.33 15.16
N ARG A 370 12.74 -0.23 14.86
CA ARG A 370 14.01 0.25 15.44
C ARG A 370 14.60 1.38 14.59
N THR A 371 15.02 2.46 15.24
CA THR A 371 15.75 3.58 14.62
C THR A 371 16.94 4.00 15.49
N ALA A 372 17.94 4.64 14.88
CA ALA A 372 19.13 5.14 15.56
C ALA A 372 19.04 6.66 15.72
N GLY A 373 18.62 7.14 16.90
CA GLY A 373 18.49 8.57 17.19
C GLY A 373 17.17 9.19 16.73
N ASP A 374 17.19 10.49 16.44
CA ASP A 374 16.01 11.35 16.31
C ASP A 374 15.11 11.03 15.11
N SER A 375 14.18 10.09 15.30
CA SER A 375 12.78 10.10 14.83
C SER A 375 12.44 10.37 13.34
N ALA A 376 13.42 10.44 12.43
CA ALA A 376 13.22 10.83 11.04
C ALA A 376 12.88 9.69 10.05
N GLY A 377 12.56 8.48 10.53
CA GLY A 377 12.31 7.32 9.67
C GLY A 377 11.37 6.27 10.28
N THR A 378 10.78 5.43 9.42
CA THR A 378 9.78 4.40 9.77
C THR A 378 10.33 3.25 10.62
N GLY A 379 11.63 2.95 10.50
CA GLY A 379 12.23 1.73 11.04
C GLY A 379 11.75 0.45 10.34
N LEU A 380 11.24 0.53 9.10
CA LEU A 380 10.68 -0.62 8.39
C LEU A 380 11.40 -1.01 7.09
N GLY A 381 12.02 -0.06 6.38
CA GLY A 381 12.77 -0.31 5.15
C GLY A 381 13.78 -1.47 5.21
N LEU A 382 14.53 -1.61 6.30
CA LEU A 382 15.48 -2.72 6.47
C LEU A 382 14.78 -4.06 6.79
N ALA A 383 13.65 -4.04 7.50
CA ALA A 383 12.82 -5.22 7.69
C ALA A 383 12.14 -5.67 6.37
N TYR A 384 11.79 -4.73 5.48
CA TYR A 384 11.39 -5.02 4.10
C TYR A 384 12.54 -5.68 3.32
N CYS A 385 13.75 -5.13 3.34
CA CYS A 385 14.92 -5.73 2.67
C CYS A 385 15.18 -7.17 3.13
N GLN A 386 15.01 -7.47 4.43
CA GLN A 386 15.13 -8.83 4.95
C GLN A 386 13.98 -9.76 4.51
N ARG A 387 12.75 -9.25 4.38
CA ARG A 387 11.61 -10.00 3.80
C ARG A 387 11.86 -10.33 2.32
N ALA A 388 12.29 -9.34 1.54
CA ALA A 388 12.59 -9.48 0.11
C ALA A 388 13.68 -10.54 -0.15
N MET A 389 14.84 -10.42 0.50
CA MET A 389 15.92 -11.38 0.30
C MET A 389 15.51 -12.81 0.68
N ARG A 390 14.71 -13.01 1.74
CA ARG A 390 14.16 -14.32 2.08
C ARG A 390 13.22 -14.88 1.00
N ALA A 391 12.41 -14.03 0.37
CA ALA A 391 11.53 -14.45 -0.73
C ALA A 391 12.32 -14.87 -1.99
N PHE A 392 13.49 -14.28 -2.21
CA PHE A 392 14.45 -14.69 -3.25
C PHE A 392 15.32 -15.90 -2.85
N GLY A 393 15.07 -16.53 -1.70
CA GLY A 393 15.89 -17.62 -1.15
C GLY A 393 17.28 -17.20 -0.66
N GLY A 394 17.59 -15.90 -0.70
CA GLY A 394 18.86 -15.30 -0.32
C GLY A 394 18.89 -14.76 1.11
N THR A 395 19.94 -13.99 1.42
CA THR A 395 20.14 -13.36 2.74
C THR A 395 20.63 -11.93 2.62
N ILE A 396 20.37 -11.11 3.65
CA ILE A 396 20.98 -9.79 3.82
C ILE A 396 21.81 -9.80 5.10
N SER A 397 23.02 -9.24 5.04
CA SER A 397 23.88 -8.99 6.19
C SER A 397 24.37 -7.54 6.19
N CYS A 398 24.83 -7.06 7.35
CA CYS A 398 25.40 -5.73 7.52
C CYS A 398 26.73 -5.79 8.26
N ARG A 399 27.70 -5.00 7.82
CA ARG A 399 28.96 -4.70 8.53
C ARG A 399 29.12 -3.18 8.56
N SER A 400 29.44 -2.62 9.72
CA SER A 400 29.56 -1.17 9.89
C SER A 400 30.63 -0.83 10.92
N GLU A 401 31.27 0.32 10.77
CA GLU A 401 32.18 0.90 11.76
C GLU A 401 31.86 2.40 11.91
N VAL A 402 31.59 2.82 13.15
CA VAL A 402 31.19 4.18 13.49
C VAL A 402 32.25 5.18 13.03
N GLY A 403 31.81 6.22 12.31
CA GLY A 403 32.66 7.26 11.72
C GLY A 403 33.46 6.83 10.49
N LYS A 404 33.19 5.66 9.89
CA LYS A 404 33.91 5.20 8.69
C LYS A 404 33.04 4.67 7.55
N PHE A 405 32.14 3.71 7.82
CA PHE A 405 31.36 3.05 6.76
C PHE A 405 30.17 2.26 7.28
N THR A 406 29.16 2.08 6.44
CA THR A 406 28.21 0.96 6.53
C THR A 406 28.21 0.18 5.22
N GLN A 407 28.09 -1.13 5.31
CA GLN A 407 28.06 -2.05 4.18
C GLN A 407 26.96 -3.10 4.39
N PHE A 408 25.93 -3.03 3.56
CA PHE A 408 24.98 -4.12 3.37
C PHE A 408 25.49 -5.07 2.30
N THR A 409 25.20 -6.36 2.45
CA THR A 409 25.55 -7.39 1.47
C THR A 409 24.36 -8.32 1.28
N LEU A 410 23.78 -8.25 0.07
CA LEU A 410 22.73 -9.11 -0.43
C LEU A 410 23.39 -10.34 -1.04
N GLN A 411 23.12 -11.53 -0.53
CA GLN A 411 23.62 -12.79 -1.08
C GLN A 411 22.46 -13.58 -1.69
N PHE A 412 22.64 -14.06 -2.92
CA PHE A 412 21.63 -14.79 -3.69
C PHE A 412 21.96 -16.28 -3.82
N PRO A 413 20.97 -17.15 -4.08
CA PRO A 413 21.22 -18.54 -4.47
C PRO A 413 22.01 -18.65 -5.78
N VAL A 414 22.69 -19.78 -5.97
CA VAL A 414 23.28 -20.15 -7.26
C VAL A 414 22.16 -20.52 -8.23
N VAL A 415 22.12 -19.88 -9.40
CA VAL A 415 21.31 -20.34 -10.55
C VAL A 415 22.23 -21.11 -11.50
N SER A 416 21.74 -22.22 -12.08
CA SER A 416 22.52 -23.00 -13.05
C SER A 416 22.40 -22.44 -14.47
N GLU A 417 23.47 -22.47 -15.27
CA GLU A 417 23.46 -22.05 -16.67
C GLU A 417 22.39 -22.80 -17.49
N SER A 418 22.18 -24.08 -17.20
CA SER A 418 21.12 -24.91 -17.79
C SER A 418 19.73 -24.38 -17.49
N GLU A 419 19.46 -23.91 -16.27
CA GLU A 419 18.17 -23.36 -15.85
C GLU A 419 17.87 -22.00 -16.51
N VAL A 420 18.90 -21.17 -16.68
CA VAL A 420 18.81 -19.91 -17.44
C VAL A 420 18.55 -20.21 -18.93
N ALA A 421 19.35 -21.08 -19.56
CA ALA A 421 19.21 -21.44 -20.96
C ALA A 421 17.82 -22.04 -21.27
N ASP A 422 17.31 -22.90 -20.38
CA ASP A 422 15.95 -23.44 -20.48
C ASP A 422 14.86 -22.37 -20.36
N HIS A 423 15.11 -21.29 -19.62
CA HIS A 423 14.18 -20.16 -19.48
C HIS A 423 14.23 -19.24 -20.70
N GLU A 424 15.42 -18.82 -21.14
CA GLU A 424 15.61 -18.01 -22.36
C GLU A 424 14.99 -18.69 -23.57
N ARG A 425 15.24 -20.01 -23.72
CA ARG A 425 14.69 -20.84 -24.79
C ARG A 425 13.16 -20.81 -24.78
N LYS A 426 12.52 -20.96 -23.62
CA LYS A 426 11.05 -20.92 -23.48
C LYS A 426 10.46 -19.54 -23.80
N ILE A 427 11.21 -18.45 -23.60
CA ILE A 427 10.78 -17.10 -24.05
C ILE A 427 10.89 -16.99 -25.57
N VAL A 428 12.02 -17.39 -26.17
CA VAL A 428 12.21 -17.36 -27.63
C VAL A 428 11.18 -18.25 -28.34
N GLU A 429 10.93 -19.46 -27.86
CA GLU A 429 9.92 -20.38 -28.42
C GLU A 429 8.48 -19.83 -28.31
N ARG A 430 8.16 -19.04 -27.28
CA ARG A 430 6.88 -18.32 -27.15
C ARG A 430 6.78 -17.10 -28.06
N ALA A 431 7.90 -16.46 -28.37
CA ALA A 431 7.94 -15.26 -29.22
C ALA A 431 7.85 -15.59 -30.72
N ILE A 432 8.41 -16.73 -31.18
CA ILE A 432 8.43 -17.13 -32.61
C ILE A 432 7.07 -16.93 -33.33
N PRO A 433 5.90 -17.35 -32.80
CA PRO A 433 4.61 -17.15 -33.48
C PRO A 433 4.20 -15.69 -33.73
N ILE A 434 4.79 -14.74 -33.01
CA ILE A 434 4.47 -13.30 -33.08
C ILE A 434 5.40 -12.58 -34.09
N PHE A 435 6.66 -13.00 -34.16
CA PHE A 435 7.70 -12.38 -35.00
C PHE A 435 7.95 -13.10 -36.34
N ASN A 436 7.58 -14.37 -36.48
CA ASN A 436 7.88 -15.15 -37.67
C ASN A 436 7.27 -14.55 -38.93
N GLY A 437 8.12 -14.16 -39.89
CA GLY A 437 7.71 -13.50 -41.13
C GLY A 437 7.49 -11.99 -41.03
N LYS A 438 7.59 -11.38 -39.84
CA LYS A 438 7.46 -9.91 -39.66
C LYS A 438 8.62 -9.15 -40.28
N HIS A 439 8.34 -8.04 -40.95
CA HIS A 439 9.32 -7.16 -41.59
C HIS A 439 9.69 -6.01 -40.66
N ILE A 440 10.93 -5.97 -40.16
CA ILE A 440 11.42 -4.98 -39.21
C ILE A 440 12.59 -4.20 -39.81
N LEU A 441 12.51 -2.87 -39.81
CA LEU A 441 13.60 -1.98 -40.21
C LEU A 441 14.37 -1.52 -38.95
N VAL A 442 15.66 -1.84 -38.85
CA VAL A 442 16.54 -1.34 -37.80
C VAL A 442 17.33 -0.13 -38.33
N VAL A 443 17.15 1.03 -37.71
CA VAL A 443 17.81 2.30 -38.04
C VAL A 443 18.65 2.74 -36.84
N ASP A 444 19.96 2.74 -37.01
CA ASP A 444 20.95 2.95 -35.94
C ASP A 444 22.29 3.28 -36.64
N ASP A 445 23.10 4.23 -36.17
CA ASP A 445 24.34 4.60 -36.88
C ASP A 445 25.50 3.64 -36.58
N ASP A 446 25.47 2.96 -35.43
CA ASP A 446 26.46 1.96 -35.02
C ASP A 446 26.20 0.59 -35.69
N ALA A 447 27.12 0.17 -36.57
CA ALA A 447 27.06 -1.08 -37.30
C ALA A 447 27.11 -2.35 -36.40
N ALA A 448 27.75 -2.27 -35.23
CA ALA A 448 27.77 -3.36 -34.26
C ALA A 448 26.42 -3.48 -33.53
N GLN A 449 25.76 -2.36 -33.25
CA GLN A 449 24.41 -2.33 -32.68
C GLN A 449 23.36 -2.82 -33.69
N ARG A 450 23.39 -2.37 -34.95
CA ARG A 450 22.57 -2.93 -36.06
C ARG A 450 22.70 -4.44 -36.15
N ALA A 451 23.93 -4.95 -36.26
CA ALA A 451 24.20 -6.37 -36.35
C ALA A 451 23.81 -7.15 -35.08
N GLY A 452 23.84 -6.51 -33.90
CA GLY A 452 23.30 -7.05 -32.66
C GLY A 452 21.79 -7.28 -32.75
N SER A 453 21.03 -6.22 -33.03
CA SER A 453 19.57 -6.24 -33.16
C SER A 453 19.10 -7.21 -34.25
N ARG A 454 19.74 -7.25 -35.42
CA ARG A 454 19.41 -8.25 -36.46
C ARG A 454 19.60 -9.69 -35.95
N ARG A 455 20.72 -10.01 -35.30
CA ARG A 455 20.96 -11.37 -34.77
C ARG A 455 19.98 -11.76 -33.65
N ALA A 456 19.49 -10.80 -32.87
CA ALA A 456 18.44 -11.05 -31.89
C ALA A 456 17.09 -11.36 -32.56
N LEU A 457 16.68 -10.52 -33.52
CA LEU A 457 15.40 -10.63 -34.22
C LEU A 457 15.30 -11.84 -35.16
N SER A 458 16.37 -12.20 -35.86
CA SER A 458 16.36 -13.39 -36.74
C SER A 458 16.22 -14.71 -35.96
N LYS A 459 16.52 -14.76 -34.65
CA LYS A 459 16.25 -15.95 -33.80
C LYS A 459 14.76 -16.24 -33.63
N VAL A 460 13.90 -15.23 -33.74
CA VAL A 460 12.43 -15.36 -33.63
C VAL A 460 11.73 -15.35 -34.99
N GLY A 461 12.48 -15.48 -36.10
CA GLY A 461 11.94 -15.59 -37.45
C GLY A 461 11.57 -14.26 -38.12
N ALA A 462 11.94 -13.12 -37.54
CA ALA A 462 11.72 -11.81 -38.17
C ALA A 462 12.69 -11.58 -39.34
N GLN A 463 12.17 -10.99 -40.41
CA GLN A 463 12.93 -10.46 -41.54
C GLN A 463 13.42 -9.05 -41.18
N VAL A 464 14.72 -8.79 -41.30
CA VAL A 464 15.34 -7.56 -40.81
C VAL A 464 16.05 -6.81 -41.93
N SER A 465 15.59 -5.58 -42.18
CA SER A 465 16.31 -4.58 -42.97
C SER A 465 17.18 -3.72 -42.05
N GLU A 466 18.33 -3.25 -42.54
CA GLU A 466 19.24 -2.35 -41.81
C GLU A 466 19.39 -1.01 -42.54
N ALA A 467 19.37 0.11 -41.82
CA ALA A 467 19.68 1.45 -42.32
C ALA A 467 20.61 2.19 -41.34
N GLU A 468 21.60 2.91 -41.86
CA GLU A 468 22.65 3.56 -41.05
C GLU A 468 22.39 5.04 -40.70
N ASN A 469 21.28 5.61 -41.19
CA ASN A 469 20.79 6.94 -40.80
C ASN A 469 19.33 7.13 -41.25
N GLY A 470 18.68 8.17 -40.73
CA GLY A 470 17.29 8.49 -41.03
C GLY A 470 16.98 8.82 -42.50
N GLN A 471 17.94 9.36 -43.24
CA GLN A 471 17.74 9.70 -44.66
C GLN A 471 17.69 8.45 -45.55
N ILE A 472 18.48 7.42 -45.22
CA ILE A 472 18.39 6.10 -45.85
C ILE A 472 17.09 5.40 -45.45
N ALA A 473 16.71 5.44 -44.16
CA ALA A 473 15.44 4.88 -43.70
C ALA A 473 14.22 5.45 -44.45
N LEU A 474 14.15 6.79 -44.64
CA LEU A 474 13.11 7.43 -45.45
C LEU A 474 13.07 6.91 -46.89
N SER A 475 14.23 6.66 -47.51
CA SER A 475 14.29 6.11 -48.87
C SER A 475 13.79 4.65 -48.93
N MET A 476 14.16 3.83 -47.94
CA MET A 476 13.72 2.43 -47.87
C MET A 476 12.23 2.30 -47.58
N LEU A 477 11.68 3.13 -46.69
CA LEU A 477 10.25 3.13 -46.34
C LEU A 477 9.35 3.51 -47.54
N ARG A 478 9.84 4.40 -48.43
CA ARG A 478 9.16 4.75 -49.69
C ARG A 478 9.26 3.68 -50.79
N GLN A 479 10.31 2.85 -50.79
CA GLN A 479 10.60 1.90 -51.87
C GLN A 479 10.21 0.44 -51.57
N SER A 480 10.06 0.09 -50.29
CA SER A 480 9.80 -1.29 -49.85
C SER A 480 8.30 -1.62 -49.81
N SER A 481 7.99 -2.91 -49.67
CA SER A 481 6.71 -3.36 -49.12
C SER A 481 6.47 -2.82 -47.71
N ALA A 482 5.27 -3.06 -47.16
CA ALA A 482 4.95 -2.72 -45.78
C ALA A 482 5.95 -3.37 -44.80
N TYR A 483 6.44 -2.56 -43.86
CA TYR A 483 7.11 -2.99 -42.64
C TYR A 483 6.07 -3.09 -41.51
N ASP A 484 6.28 -4.02 -40.59
CA ASP A 484 5.48 -4.13 -39.36
C ASP A 484 6.02 -3.24 -38.23
N LEU A 485 7.30 -2.85 -38.31
CA LEU A 485 7.99 -2.07 -37.28
C LEU A 485 9.25 -1.37 -37.84
N VAL A 486 9.51 -0.15 -37.35
CA VAL A 486 10.81 0.51 -37.41
C VAL A 486 11.38 0.66 -36.00
N LEU A 487 12.59 0.14 -35.80
CA LEU A 487 13.39 0.27 -34.59
C LEU A 487 14.37 1.42 -34.83
N MET A 488 14.07 2.63 -34.33
CA MET A 488 14.70 3.89 -34.73
C MET A 488 15.55 4.49 -33.61
N ASP A 489 16.87 4.58 -33.77
CA ASP A 489 17.69 5.37 -32.85
C ASP A 489 17.31 6.85 -32.93
N VAL A 490 17.28 7.47 -31.76
CA VAL A 490 17.02 8.88 -31.54
C VAL A 490 18.19 9.74 -32.01
N ASN A 491 19.43 9.35 -31.68
CA ASN A 491 20.61 10.21 -31.84
C ASN A 491 21.51 9.73 -32.98
N MET A 492 21.18 10.11 -34.23
CA MET A 492 21.97 9.76 -35.42
C MET A 492 22.51 11.00 -36.14
N PRO A 493 23.67 10.92 -36.81
CA PRO A 493 24.17 11.96 -37.70
C PRO A 493 23.32 12.06 -38.98
N ILE A 494 23.50 13.18 -39.72
CA ILE A 494 22.77 13.56 -40.95
C ILE A 494 21.29 13.87 -40.72
N LEU A 495 20.53 12.95 -40.11
CA LEU A 495 19.14 13.12 -39.76
C LEU A 495 18.81 12.28 -38.53
N ASP A 496 18.48 12.95 -37.42
CA ASP A 496 18.12 12.32 -36.14
C ASP A 496 16.79 11.57 -36.20
N GLY A 497 16.55 10.69 -35.23
CA GLY A 497 15.36 9.84 -35.18
C GLY A 497 14.06 10.63 -35.10
N TYR A 498 14.01 11.71 -34.31
CA TYR A 498 12.80 12.52 -34.15
C TYR A 498 12.40 13.18 -35.47
N THR A 499 13.33 13.90 -36.11
CA THR A 499 13.10 14.57 -37.40
C THR A 499 12.84 13.56 -38.52
N THR A 500 13.38 12.33 -38.41
CA THR A 500 13.04 11.23 -39.32
C THR A 500 11.59 10.78 -39.14
N THR A 501 11.14 10.57 -37.90
CA THR A 501 9.75 10.16 -37.63
C THR A 501 8.75 11.25 -37.98
N GLU A 502 9.03 12.52 -37.67
CA GLU A 502 8.18 13.65 -38.11
C GLU A 502 8.01 13.65 -39.64
N LYS A 503 9.09 13.41 -40.40
CA LYS A 503 9.03 13.28 -41.87
C LYS A 503 8.26 12.03 -42.32
N ILE A 504 8.38 10.89 -41.63
CA ILE A 504 7.60 9.68 -41.95
C ILE A 504 6.10 9.94 -41.78
N ARG A 505 5.69 10.59 -40.67
CA ARG A 505 4.27 10.89 -40.38
C ARG A 505 3.67 11.99 -41.27
N ALA A 506 4.49 12.92 -41.76
CA ALA A 506 4.07 13.99 -42.67
C ALA A 506 3.97 13.57 -44.15
N ASP A 507 4.56 12.43 -44.53
CA ASP A 507 4.65 11.99 -45.92
C ASP A 507 3.43 11.15 -46.34
N HIS A 508 2.42 11.79 -46.90
CA HIS A 508 1.17 11.15 -47.30
C HIS A 508 1.30 10.12 -48.44
N GLU A 509 2.37 10.18 -49.24
CA GLU A 509 2.65 9.23 -50.33
C GLU A 509 3.45 8.00 -49.84
N ASN A 510 3.86 7.95 -48.56
CA ASN A 510 4.65 6.86 -48.01
C ASN A 510 3.73 5.69 -47.60
N PRO A 511 3.85 4.48 -48.20
CA PRO A 511 3.04 3.32 -47.81
C PRO A 511 3.31 2.85 -46.38
N ASN A 512 4.45 3.26 -45.80
CA ASN A 512 4.84 3.01 -44.42
C ASN A 512 4.62 4.23 -43.51
N ARG A 513 3.81 5.22 -43.91
CA ARG A 513 3.52 6.44 -43.12
C ARG A 513 3.10 6.15 -41.68
N ASP A 514 2.19 5.20 -41.51
CA ASP A 514 1.57 4.83 -40.23
C ASP A 514 2.18 3.55 -39.62
N VAL A 515 3.40 3.17 -40.04
CA VAL A 515 4.15 2.03 -39.46
C VAL A 515 4.39 2.22 -37.95
N LEU A 516 4.43 1.13 -37.18
CA LEU A 516 4.85 1.18 -35.79
C LEU A 516 6.32 1.63 -35.70
N ILE A 517 6.64 2.67 -34.94
CA ILE A 517 8.00 3.21 -34.78
C ILE A 517 8.37 3.24 -33.30
N SER A 518 9.42 2.52 -32.92
CA SER A 518 9.96 2.55 -31.56
C SER A 518 11.26 3.33 -31.45
N ALA A 519 11.34 4.21 -30.46
CA ALA A 519 12.55 4.96 -30.11
C ALA A 519 13.57 4.01 -29.43
N TYR A 520 14.64 3.65 -30.12
CA TYR A 520 15.63 2.68 -29.67
C TYR A 520 16.89 3.38 -29.14
N THR A 521 16.97 3.60 -27.83
CA THR A 521 17.90 4.59 -27.27
C THR A 521 18.68 4.09 -26.05
N ALA A 522 19.88 4.61 -25.84
CA ALA A 522 20.64 4.46 -24.60
C ALA A 522 20.30 5.55 -23.55
N GLU A 523 19.50 6.57 -23.91
CA GLU A 523 19.15 7.66 -23.00
C GLU A 523 18.10 7.27 -21.94
N PRO A 524 18.04 8.01 -20.81
CA PRO A 524 16.96 7.89 -19.84
C PRO A 524 15.58 8.14 -20.48
N GLY A 525 14.76 7.08 -20.54
CA GLY A 525 13.50 7.07 -21.29
C GLY A 525 12.47 8.13 -20.86
N ASN A 526 12.58 8.64 -19.63
CA ASN A 526 11.82 9.78 -19.11
C ASN A 526 12.02 11.08 -19.90
N VAL A 527 13.24 11.36 -20.39
CA VAL A 527 13.51 12.54 -21.23
C VAL A 527 13.01 12.28 -22.65
N VAL A 528 13.32 11.09 -23.18
CA VAL A 528 12.96 10.68 -24.54
C VAL A 528 11.44 10.60 -24.73
N ARG A 529 10.65 10.21 -23.73
CA ARG A 529 9.20 9.94 -23.86
C ARG A 529 8.39 11.09 -24.40
N VAL A 530 8.71 12.32 -23.98
CA VAL A 530 7.97 13.51 -24.41
C VAL A 530 8.32 13.89 -25.86
N LEU A 531 9.61 13.81 -26.21
CA LEU A 531 10.09 14.14 -27.55
C LEU A 531 9.72 13.05 -28.59
N ALA A 532 9.83 11.77 -28.23
CA ALA A 532 9.44 10.63 -29.07
C ALA A 532 7.95 10.69 -29.43
N ARG A 533 7.08 10.90 -28.43
CA ARG A 533 5.63 11.04 -28.67
C ARG A 533 5.29 12.30 -29.48
N ARG A 534 6.03 13.41 -29.29
CA ARG A 534 5.88 14.61 -30.12
C ARG A 534 6.20 14.34 -31.59
N ALA A 535 7.29 13.60 -31.86
CA ALA A 535 7.71 13.24 -33.21
C ALA A 535 6.75 12.26 -33.90
N GLY A 536 5.91 11.55 -33.14
CA GLY A 536 5.00 10.52 -33.63
C GLY A 536 5.55 9.09 -33.53
N MET A 537 6.53 8.84 -32.65
CA MET A 537 6.97 7.50 -32.25
C MET A 537 6.02 6.92 -31.20
N ASP A 538 5.74 5.62 -31.29
CA ASP A 538 4.66 4.97 -30.55
C ASP A 538 5.09 4.54 -29.13
N GLU A 539 6.32 4.02 -28.96
CA GLU A 539 6.87 3.60 -27.67
C GLU A 539 8.42 3.59 -27.66
N ILE A 540 9.05 3.56 -26.48
CA ILE A 540 10.50 3.57 -26.29
C ILE A 540 11.02 2.19 -25.88
N ILE A 541 12.13 1.76 -26.48
CA ILE A 541 12.89 0.58 -26.06
C ILE A 541 14.32 0.99 -25.73
N ARG A 542 14.83 0.59 -24.55
CA ARG A 542 16.22 0.84 -24.20
C ARG A 542 17.17 -0.10 -24.95
N LYS A 543 18.30 0.43 -25.40
CA LYS A 543 19.43 -0.32 -25.97
C LYS A 543 20.05 -1.22 -24.90
N SER A 544 19.62 -2.48 -24.86
CA SER A 544 20.14 -3.53 -23.96
C SER A 544 21.01 -4.53 -24.71
N HIS A 545 21.97 -5.13 -23.98
CA HIS A 545 22.77 -6.25 -24.48
C HIS A 545 22.03 -7.60 -24.44
N SER A 546 20.88 -7.69 -23.77
CA SER A 546 20.08 -8.93 -23.68
C SER A 546 19.19 -9.12 -24.92
N THR A 547 19.38 -10.24 -25.60
CA THR A 547 18.48 -10.70 -26.67
C THR A 547 17.05 -10.90 -26.15
N VAL A 548 16.91 -11.43 -24.92
CA VAL A 548 15.61 -11.72 -24.30
C VAL A 548 14.87 -10.43 -23.97
N GLU A 549 15.55 -9.44 -23.38
CA GLU A 549 14.94 -8.16 -23.01
C GLU A 549 14.43 -7.40 -24.24
N LEU A 550 15.18 -7.42 -25.35
CA LEU A 550 14.74 -6.86 -26.63
C LEU A 550 13.51 -7.59 -27.19
N ILE A 551 13.52 -8.93 -27.22
CA ILE A 551 12.40 -9.74 -27.71
C ILE A 551 11.15 -9.53 -26.86
N THR A 552 11.26 -9.54 -25.53
CA THR A 552 10.11 -9.32 -24.63
C THR A 552 9.56 -7.91 -24.75
N SER A 553 10.43 -6.88 -24.80
CA SER A 553 9.99 -5.49 -25.02
C SER A 553 9.24 -5.35 -26.34
N LEU A 554 9.75 -5.98 -27.40
CA LEU A 554 9.13 -5.97 -28.72
C LEU A 554 7.86 -6.82 -28.81
N GLN A 555 7.77 -7.93 -28.07
CA GLN A 555 6.56 -8.74 -27.99
C GLN A 555 5.42 -7.92 -27.38
N THR A 556 5.66 -7.31 -26.21
CA THR A 556 4.71 -6.40 -25.56
C THR A 556 4.38 -5.21 -26.48
N LEU A 557 5.35 -4.71 -27.25
CA LEU A 557 5.13 -3.66 -28.24
C LEU A 557 4.30 -4.12 -29.46
N PHE A 558 4.34 -5.38 -29.91
CA PHE A 558 3.43 -5.88 -30.96
C PHE A 558 2.02 -6.17 -30.41
N GLU A 559 1.93 -6.77 -29.22
CA GLU A 559 0.68 -7.03 -28.48
C GLU A 559 -0.06 -5.72 -28.17
N ASN A 560 0.66 -4.62 -27.91
CA ASN A 560 0.12 -3.27 -27.70
C ASN A 560 0.03 -2.42 -28.99
N GLY A 561 0.97 -2.58 -29.92
CA GLY A 561 1.14 -1.75 -31.12
C GLY A 561 0.17 -2.08 -32.26
N SER A 562 -0.42 -3.28 -32.23
CA SER A 562 -1.64 -3.61 -33.00
C SER A 562 -2.83 -2.69 -32.69
N ARG A 563 -2.70 -1.78 -31.71
CA ARG A 563 -3.68 -0.75 -31.32
C ARG A 563 -3.26 0.67 -31.75
N HIS A 564 -2.01 0.89 -32.19
CA HIS A 564 -1.52 2.20 -32.67
C HIS A 564 -1.69 2.39 -34.18
N HIS A 565 -1.68 1.31 -34.98
CA HIS A 565 -1.98 1.35 -36.43
C HIS A 565 -3.39 1.88 -36.82
N LEU A 566 -4.19 2.30 -35.84
CA LEU A 566 -5.53 2.90 -35.99
C LEU A 566 -5.53 4.42 -35.72
N SER A 567 -4.36 5.06 -35.61
CA SER A 567 -4.20 6.45 -35.18
C SER A 567 -4.57 7.53 -36.20
N HIS A 568 -5.10 7.18 -37.38
CA HIS A 568 -5.61 8.13 -38.36
C HIS A 568 -7.07 7.80 -38.72
N ARG A 569 -7.98 8.59 -38.10
CA ARG A 569 -9.42 8.32 -37.91
C ARG A 569 -9.66 7.11 -37.01
N PHE A 570 -10.01 7.40 -35.76
CA PHE A 570 -10.35 6.40 -34.75
C PHE A 570 -11.79 5.88 -34.96
N ASP A 571 -11.98 5.19 -36.07
CA ASP A 571 -13.23 4.52 -36.43
C ASP A 571 -13.26 3.08 -35.83
N GLY A 572 -12.37 2.80 -34.87
CA GLY A 572 -12.09 1.45 -34.34
C GLY A 572 -13.24 0.85 -33.52
N PHE A 573 -14.10 1.68 -32.95
CA PHE A 573 -15.40 1.31 -32.39
C PHE A 573 -16.57 2.01 -33.12
N ALA A 574 -16.38 2.43 -34.37
CA ALA A 574 -17.51 2.90 -35.19
C ALA A 574 -18.58 1.80 -35.29
N ASP A 575 -19.85 2.22 -35.33
CA ASP A 575 -21.02 1.34 -35.25
C ASP A 575 -21.05 0.40 -34.03
N LYS A 576 -20.31 0.73 -32.94
CA LYS A 576 -20.40 0.04 -31.64
C LYS A 576 -21.03 0.94 -30.59
N SER A 577 -21.93 0.37 -29.82
CA SER A 577 -22.57 0.99 -28.66
C SER A 577 -22.02 0.35 -27.38
N ILE A 578 -21.46 1.16 -26.48
CA ILE A 578 -20.83 0.71 -25.25
C ILE A 578 -21.52 1.38 -24.06
N LEU A 579 -22.08 0.57 -23.17
CA LEU A 579 -22.73 1.06 -21.96
C LEU A 579 -21.69 1.21 -20.84
N VAL A 580 -21.53 2.43 -20.31
CA VAL A 580 -20.63 2.75 -19.20
C VAL A 580 -21.45 2.96 -17.93
N ALA A 581 -21.29 2.06 -16.96
CA ALA A 581 -22.01 2.04 -15.70
C ALA A 581 -21.06 2.37 -14.53
N ASP A 582 -21.17 3.58 -13.96
CA ASP A 582 -20.26 4.06 -12.92
C ASP A 582 -21.00 5.11 -12.07
N ASP A 583 -21.00 4.94 -10.74
CA ASP A 583 -21.71 5.82 -9.80
C ASP A 583 -20.94 7.10 -9.49
N ASP A 584 -19.61 7.09 -9.68
CA ASP A 584 -18.82 8.32 -9.74
C ASP A 584 -18.96 8.98 -11.12
N THR A 585 -19.72 10.07 -11.18
CA THR A 585 -19.89 10.90 -12.39
C THR A 585 -18.56 11.30 -13.02
N TYR A 586 -17.49 11.53 -12.24
CA TYR A 586 -16.18 11.86 -12.80
C TYR A 586 -15.55 10.66 -13.53
N SER A 587 -15.46 9.49 -12.86
CA SER A 587 -15.02 8.23 -13.49
C SER A 587 -15.85 7.89 -14.74
N ARG A 588 -17.18 8.11 -14.69
CA ARG A 588 -18.08 7.89 -15.82
C ARG A 588 -17.76 8.79 -17.00
N LEU A 589 -17.70 10.10 -16.78
CA LEU A 589 -17.40 11.10 -17.83
C LEU A 589 -15.99 10.92 -18.42
N VAL A 590 -14.99 10.58 -17.60
CA VAL A 590 -13.62 10.29 -18.08
C VAL A 590 -13.62 9.01 -18.93
N THR A 591 -14.31 7.95 -18.51
CA THR A 591 -14.42 6.70 -19.26
C THR A 591 -15.17 6.90 -20.58
N LYS A 592 -16.27 7.67 -20.55
CA LYS A 592 -17.02 8.08 -21.74
C LYS A 592 -16.15 8.86 -22.73
N ALA A 593 -15.48 9.92 -22.29
CA ALA A 593 -14.63 10.74 -23.16
C ALA A 593 -13.45 9.95 -23.76
N TYR A 594 -12.99 8.88 -23.11
CA TYR A 594 -12.02 7.95 -23.69
C TYR A 594 -12.62 7.06 -24.78
N LEU A 595 -13.86 6.58 -24.62
CA LEU A 595 -14.52 5.68 -25.56
C LEU A 595 -15.11 6.40 -26.78
N GLU A 596 -15.72 7.58 -26.60
CA GLU A 596 -16.17 8.45 -27.69
C GLU A 596 -14.98 8.88 -28.58
N ARG A 597 -13.81 9.14 -27.98
CA ARG A 597 -12.55 9.38 -28.69
C ARG A 597 -12.06 8.18 -29.52
N PHE A 598 -12.56 6.97 -29.27
CA PHE A 598 -12.30 5.77 -30.06
C PHE A 598 -13.43 5.42 -31.05
N GLY A 599 -14.39 6.33 -31.25
CA GLY A 599 -15.48 6.20 -32.23
C GLY A 599 -16.71 5.43 -31.73
N ALA A 600 -16.74 5.03 -30.46
CA ALA A 600 -17.91 4.36 -29.89
C ALA A 600 -19.05 5.36 -29.61
N SER A 601 -20.28 4.92 -29.82
CA SER A 601 -21.42 5.53 -29.13
C SER A 601 -21.39 5.08 -27.67
N VAL A 602 -21.53 6.00 -26.72
CA VAL A 602 -21.49 5.70 -25.28
C VAL A 602 -22.84 5.98 -24.65
N VAL A 603 -23.40 4.97 -24.00
CA VAL A 603 -24.62 5.08 -23.19
C VAL A 603 -24.22 5.09 -21.71
N GLU A 604 -24.68 6.06 -20.94
CA GLU A 604 -24.34 6.19 -19.53
C GLU A 604 -25.37 5.54 -18.62
N ALA A 605 -24.91 4.88 -17.56
CA ALA A 605 -25.72 4.43 -16.44
C ALA A 605 -25.05 4.81 -15.11
N GLU A 606 -25.84 5.21 -14.11
CA GLU A 606 -25.32 5.63 -12.80
C GLU A 606 -25.37 4.52 -11.73
N HIS A 607 -26.09 3.43 -12.02
CA HIS A 607 -26.27 2.29 -11.10
C HIS A 607 -26.79 1.05 -11.85
N GLY A 608 -26.71 -0.12 -11.22
CA GLY A 608 -27.03 -1.41 -11.85
C GLY A 608 -28.44 -1.54 -12.44
N GLN A 609 -29.46 -0.92 -11.83
CA GLN A 609 -30.82 -0.95 -12.39
C GLN A 609 -30.96 -0.13 -13.68
N ALA A 610 -30.20 0.96 -13.85
CA ALA A 610 -30.20 1.73 -15.10
C ALA A 610 -29.60 0.89 -16.25
N VAL A 611 -28.57 0.09 -15.98
CA VAL A 611 -28.03 -0.90 -16.94
C VAL A 611 -29.13 -1.88 -17.39
N LEU A 612 -29.91 -2.41 -16.44
CA LEU A 612 -30.99 -3.35 -16.75
C LEU A 612 -32.16 -2.71 -17.52
N ALA A 613 -32.48 -1.44 -17.25
CA ALA A 613 -33.49 -0.68 -17.96
C ALA A 613 -33.11 -0.42 -19.43
N GLN A 614 -31.88 0.06 -19.68
CA GLN A 614 -31.40 0.30 -21.05
C GLN A 614 -31.41 -0.99 -21.90
N LEU A 615 -31.07 -2.13 -21.29
CA LEU A 615 -31.14 -3.44 -21.93
C LEU A 615 -32.58 -3.98 -22.08
N GLN A 616 -33.60 -3.34 -21.51
CA GLN A 616 -35.02 -3.65 -21.72
C GLN A 616 -35.65 -2.76 -22.81
N ASP A 617 -35.24 -1.48 -22.90
CA ASP A 617 -35.78 -0.52 -23.87
C ASP A 617 -35.39 -0.84 -25.33
N GLY A 618 -34.39 -1.70 -25.53
CA GLY A 618 -34.12 -2.37 -26.81
C GLY A 618 -32.98 -1.78 -27.63
N ASP A 619 -32.28 -0.76 -27.11
CA ASP A 619 -31.06 -0.23 -27.71
C ASP A 619 -30.00 -1.33 -27.89
N THR A 620 -29.34 -1.33 -29.05
CA THR A 620 -28.19 -2.20 -29.29
C THR A 620 -27.04 -1.81 -28.38
N VAL A 621 -26.52 -2.76 -27.61
CA VAL A 621 -25.33 -2.62 -26.75
C VAL A 621 -24.38 -3.76 -27.06
N ASP A 622 -23.17 -3.44 -27.53
CA ASP A 622 -22.17 -4.43 -27.94
C ASP A 622 -21.27 -4.88 -26.79
N ALA A 623 -21.04 -4.01 -25.79
CA ALA A 623 -20.28 -4.29 -24.58
C ALA A 623 -20.70 -3.36 -23.43
N ILE A 624 -20.40 -3.78 -22.20
CA ILE A 624 -20.65 -3.05 -20.97
C ILE A 624 -19.34 -2.88 -20.20
N VAL A 625 -19.07 -1.67 -19.73
CA VAL A 625 -17.96 -1.33 -18.83
C VAL A 625 -18.58 -0.85 -17.51
N MET A 626 -18.29 -1.50 -16.38
CA MET A 626 -19.10 -1.34 -15.16
C MET A 626 -18.27 -1.34 -13.87
N ASP A 627 -18.47 -0.37 -12.97
CA ASP A 627 -17.90 -0.44 -11.61
C ASP A 627 -18.57 -1.56 -10.80
N MET A 628 -17.77 -2.24 -9.99
CA MET A 628 -18.24 -3.23 -9.03
C MET A 628 -19.11 -2.65 -7.91
N ASN A 629 -18.89 -1.39 -7.52
CA ASN A 629 -19.30 -0.82 -6.23
C ASN A 629 -20.49 0.14 -6.30
N MET A 630 -21.24 0.15 -7.41
CA MET A 630 -22.42 0.99 -7.58
C MET A 630 -23.46 0.79 -6.45
N PRO A 631 -24.13 1.85 -5.99
CA PRO A 631 -25.15 1.77 -4.96
C PRO A 631 -26.44 1.12 -5.48
N GLY A 632 -27.24 0.56 -4.56
CA GLY A 632 -28.47 -0.16 -4.90
C GLY A 632 -28.18 -1.57 -5.38
N MET A 633 -27.88 -1.74 -6.68
CA MET A 633 -27.46 -3.01 -7.26
C MET A 633 -26.01 -2.89 -7.75
N GLY A 634 -25.10 -3.62 -7.11
CA GLY A 634 -23.68 -3.61 -7.45
C GLY A 634 -23.35 -4.46 -8.69
N GLY A 635 -22.22 -4.22 -9.32
CA GLY A 635 -21.89 -4.81 -10.64
C GLY A 635 -21.94 -6.34 -10.69
N VAL A 636 -21.66 -7.04 -9.58
CA VAL A 636 -21.82 -8.51 -9.46
C VAL A 636 -23.28 -8.93 -9.68
N GLU A 637 -24.21 -8.25 -9.01
CA GLU A 637 -25.64 -8.54 -9.04
C GLU A 637 -26.25 -8.12 -10.38
N THR A 638 -25.79 -7.01 -10.95
CA THR A 638 -26.14 -6.58 -12.31
C THR A 638 -25.70 -7.62 -13.35
N THR A 639 -24.46 -8.13 -13.23
CA THR A 639 -23.94 -9.18 -14.14
C THR A 639 -24.74 -10.46 -14.01
N ALA A 640 -25.00 -10.94 -12.79
CA ALA A 640 -25.83 -12.13 -12.57
C ALA A 640 -27.23 -11.95 -13.18
N SER A 641 -27.82 -10.75 -13.07
CA SER A 641 -29.12 -10.40 -13.66
C SER A 641 -29.08 -10.37 -15.19
N ILE A 642 -27.99 -9.88 -15.81
CA ILE A 642 -27.79 -9.89 -17.27
C ILE A 642 -27.57 -11.33 -17.78
N ARG A 643 -26.74 -12.12 -17.10
CA ARG A 643 -26.44 -13.53 -17.44
C ARG A 643 -27.63 -14.46 -17.26
N ALA A 644 -28.64 -14.07 -16.50
CA ALA A 644 -29.91 -14.79 -16.34
C ALA A 644 -30.95 -14.49 -17.45
N ARG A 645 -30.66 -13.58 -18.40
CA ARG A 645 -31.55 -13.28 -19.53
C ARG A 645 -31.61 -14.43 -20.54
N THR A 646 -32.64 -14.42 -21.38
CA THR A 646 -32.88 -15.41 -22.45
C THR A 646 -32.65 -14.86 -23.86
N ASP A 647 -32.18 -13.62 -23.97
CA ASP A 647 -31.93 -12.91 -25.22
C ASP A 647 -30.43 -12.77 -25.53
N SER A 648 -30.10 -12.02 -26.57
CA SER A 648 -28.72 -11.78 -27.02
C SER A 648 -27.84 -11.13 -25.94
N TYR A 649 -28.42 -10.29 -25.07
CA TYR A 649 -27.69 -9.63 -23.98
C TYR A 649 -27.20 -10.59 -22.89
N ALA A 650 -27.74 -11.80 -22.79
CA ALA A 650 -27.19 -12.85 -21.93
C ALA A 650 -25.68 -13.09 -22.18
N ASN A 651 -25.21 -12.89 -23.42
CA ASN A 651 -23.81 -13.09 -23.82
C ASN A 651 -23.04 -11.77 -24.09
N VAL A 652 -23.57 -10.61 -23.71
CA VAL A 652 -22.87 -9.33 -23.90
C VAL A 652 -21.57 -9.30 -23.07
N PRO A 653 -20.42 -8.89 -23.64
CA PRO A 653 -19.19 -8.71 -22.88
C PRO A 653 -19.35 -7.69 -21.75
N ILE A 654 -19.00 -8.09 -20.53
CA ILE A 654 -19.01 -7.23 -19.34
C ILE A 654 -17.58 -7.11 -18.83
N ILE A 655 -17.06 -5.89 -18.75
CA ILE A 655 -15.74 -5.53 -18.25
C ILE A 655 -15.91 -4.82 -16.91
N ALA A 656 -15.37 -5.41 -15.85
CA ALA A 656 -15.40 -4.84 -14.51
C ALA A 656 -14.34 -3.75 -14.33
N LEU A 657 -14.72 -2.64 -13.69
CA LEU A 657 -13.82 -1.66 -13.12
C LEU A 657 -13.83 -1.80 -11.59
N THR A 658 -12.67 -1.97 -10.95
CA THR A 658 -12.58 -2.14 -9.49
C THR A 658 -11.50 -1.27 -8.86
N SER A 659 -11.79 -0.70 -7.70
CA SER A 659 -10.81 -0.03 -6.83
C SER A 659 -10.00 -1.01 -5.97
N GLN A 660 -10.32 -2.32 -6.00
CA GLN A 660 -9.71 -3.36 -5.16
C GLN A 660 -8.89 -4.36 -5.99
N SER A 661 -7.60 -4.50 -5.67
CA SER A 661 -6.69 -5.50 -6.24
C SER A 661 -6.63 -6.81 -5.43
N ASP A 662 -7.70 -7.16 -4.72
CA ASP A 662 -7.81 -8.42 -3.99
C ASP A 662 -8.28 -9.56 -4.92
N ILE A 663 -7.62 -10.71 -4.83
CA ILE A 663 -7.94 -11.93 -5.57
C ILE A 663 -9.39 -12.36 -5.28
N GLY A 664 -9.85 -12.19 -4.03
CA GLY A 664 -11.23 -12.51 -3.65
C GLY A 664 -12.29 -11.65 -4.38
N ALA A 665 -11.98 -10.38 -4.66
CA ALA A 665 -12.87 -9.49 -5.41
C ALA A 665 -12.83 -9.82 -6.91
N VAL A 666 -11.63 -9.96 -7.49
CA VAL A 666 -11.44 -10.29 -8.91
C VAL A 666 -12.10 -11.63 -9.26
N GLN A 667 -11.97 -12.64 -8.41
CA GLN A 667 -12.59 -13.95 -8.68
C GLN A 667 -14.12 -13.92 -8.55
N ALA A 668 -14.68 -13.12 -7.63
CA ALA A 668 -16.13 -12.92 -7.56
C ALA A 668 -16.72 -12.25 -8.83
N CYS A 669 -15.94 -11.39 -9.49
CA CYS A 669 -16.32 -10.81 -10.79
C CYS A 669 -16.42 -11.90 -11.88
N LEU A 670 -15.38 -12.74 -11.99
CA LEU A 670 -15.30 -13.80 -12.99
C LEU A 670 -16.37 -14.88 -12.78
N ASP A 671 -16.60 -15.30 -11.54
CA ASP A 671 -17.61 -16.31 -11.21
C ASP A 671 -19.05 -15.82 -11.46
N ALA A 672 -19.29 -14.50 -11.41
CA ALA A 672 -20.56 -13.90 -11.81
C ALA A 672 -20.77 -13.86 -13.34
N GLY A 673 -19.76 -14.25 -14.13
CA GLY A 673 -19.82 -14.26 -15.59
C GLY A 673 -19.31 -12.96 -16.25
N MET A 674 -18.55 -12.12 -15.55
CA MET A 674 -17.85 -11.00 -16.18
C MET A 674 -16.69 -11.53 -17.05
N ASN A 675 -16.45 -10.89 -18.18
CA ASN A 675 -15.47 -11.35 -19.17
C ASN A 675 -14.04 -11.00 -18.78
N GLU A 676 -13.83 -9.84 -18.14
CA GLU A 676 -12.51 -9.34 -17.76
C GLU A 676 -12.62 -8.31 -16.62
N VAL A 677 -11.53 -8.09 -15.87
CA VAL A 677 -11.49 -7.21 -14.70
C VAL A 677 -10.31 -6.25 -14.80
N MET A 678 -10.58 -4.96 -14.61
CA MET A 678 -9.61 -3.87 -14.69
C MET A 678 -9.57 -3.07 -13.39
N VAL A 679 -8.37 -2.66 -12.97
CA VAL A 679 -8.19 -1.89 -11.72
C VAL A 679 -8.18 -0.39 -12.02
N LYS A 680 -8.98 0.41 -11.28
CA LYS A 680 -8.96 1.88 -11.31
C LYS A 680 -7.65 2.39 -10.65
N PRO A 681 -6.97 3.43 -11.19
CA PRO A 681 -7.33 4.24 -12.35
C PRO A 681 -7.06 3.52 -13.68
N VAL A 682 -8.06 3.52 -14.56
CA VAL A 682 -8.03 2.78 -15.83
C VAL A 682 -7.17 3.52 -16.86
N GLN A 683 -6.14 2.87 -17.39
CA GLN A 683 -5.34 3.43 -18.47
C GLN A 683 -6.05 3.30 -19.81
N VAL A 684 -6.18 4.42 -20.54
CA VAL A 684 -6.88 4.54 -21.85
C VAL A 684 -6.59 3.37 -22.81
N GLY A 685 -5.31 3.10 -23.08
CA GLY A 685 -4.88 2.05 -24.02
C GLY A 685 -5.08 0.62 -23.51
N SER A 686 -5.36 0.42 -22.21
CA SER A 686 -5.71 -0.88 -21.63
C SER A 686 -7.22 -1.14 -21.74
N LEU A 687 -8.06 -0.11 -21.57
CA LEU A 687 -9.51 -0.24 -21.75
C LEU A 687 -9.85 -0.55 -23.20
N TYR A 688 -9.22 0.19 -24.13
CA TYR A 688 -9.32 -0.06 -25.57
C TYR A 688 -8.93 -1.51 -25.92
N ALA A 689 -7.83 -2.02 -25.35
CA ALA A 689 -7.34 -3.38 -25.57
C ALA A 689 -8.26 -4.48 -25.04
N CYS A 690 -8.97 -4.19 -23.96
CA CYS A 690 -9.96 -5.07 -23.36
C CYS A 690 -11.15 -5.24 -24.32
N LEU A 691 -11.79 -4.12 -24.67
CA LEU A 691 -12.93 -4.07 -25.60
C LEU A 691 -12.60 -4.65 -26.97
N ALA A 692 -11.48 -4.26 -27.59
CA ALA A 692 -11.07 -4.75 -28.91
C ALA A 692 -10.89 -6.28 -28.94
N ARG A 693 -10.36 -6.90 -27.86
CA ARG A 693 -10.30 -8.36 -27.74
C ARG A 693 -11.69 -8.98 -27.64
N GLN A 694 -12.57 -8.46 -26.80
CA GLN A 694 -13.93 -9.00 -26.64
C GLN A 694 -14.71 -8.96 -27.97
N PHE A 695 -14.66 -7.84 -28.70
CA PHE A 695 -15.27 -7.72 -30.03
C PHE A 695 -14.63 -8.67 -31.08
N SER A 696 -13.31 -8.91 -31.00
CA SER A 696 -12.65 -9.89 -31.86
C SER A 696 -13.09 -11.34 -31.54
N GLN A 697 -13.32 -11.66 -30.26
CA GLN A 697 -13.74 -12.98 -29.82
C GLN A 697 -15.21 -13.26 -30.18
N GLN A 698 -16.10 -12.26 -30.16
CA GLN A 698 -17.47 -12.41 -30.67
C GLN A 698 -17.52 -12.88 -32.13
N ARG A 699 -16.59 -12.42 -32.99
CA ARG A 699 -16.48 -12.90 -34.39
C ARG A 699 -16.08 -14.38 -34.50
N VAL A 700 -15.43 -14.94 -33.49
CA VAL A 700 -15.00 -16.35 -33.42
C VAL A 700 -16.02 -17.22 -32.66
N SER A 701 -16.75 -16.64 -31.70
CA SER A 701 -17.66 -17.34 -30.77
C SER A 701 -18.94 -17.89 -31.41
N ASN A 702 -19.15 -17.69 -32.71
CA ASN A 702 -20.20 -18.40 -33.47
C ASN A 702 -19.84 -19.87 -33.79
N ALA A 703 -18.71 -20.38 -33.28
CA ALA A 703 -18.37 -21.80 -33.18
C ALA A 703 -18.34 -22.25 -31.69
N PRO A 704 -18.86 -23.43 -31.31
CA PRO A 704 -19.28 -23.67 -29.92
C PRO A 704 -18.30 -24.38 -28.96
N THR A 705 -18.38 -23.97 -27.68
CA THR A 705 -18.29 -24.77 -26.41
C THR A 705 -17.00 -24.90 -25.55
N LYS A 706 -17.13 -24.44 -24.27
CA LYS A 706 -16.80 -25.07 -22.94
C LYS A 706 -15.36 -25.15 -22.34
N ALA A 707 -15.20 -24.58 -21.13
CA ALA A 707 -14.70 -25.19 -19.86
C ALA A 707 -14.81 -24.17 -18.66
N ALA A 708 -14.59 -24.55 -17.38
CA ALA A 708 -15.02 -23.74 -16.21
C ALA A 708 -14.22 -23.82 -14.86
N LEU A 709 -14.31 -22.73 -14.05
CA LEU A 709 -14.34 -22.55 -12.56
C LEU A 709 -13.18 -22.93 -11.58
N SER A 710 -12.93 -22.07 -10.55
CA SER A 710 -12.77 -22.38 -9.07
C SER A 710 -12.17 -21.22 -8.18
N GLN A 711 -12.63 -21.04 -6.90
CA GLN A 711 -12.04 -20.16 -5.82
C GLN A 711 -11.48 -20.93 -4.57
N PRO A 712 -11.12 -20.38 -3.33
CA PRO A 712 -11.84 -19.37 -2.44
C PRO A 712 -11.13 -18.50 -1.31
N SER A 713 -11.81 -17.39 -0.87
CA SER A 713 -11.93 -16.79 0.52
C SER A 713 -10.89 -15.79 1.17
N ALA A 714 -11.32 -14.96 2.18
CA ALA A 714 -10.68 -13.68 2.63
C ALA A 714 -11.05 -13.10 4.08
N LYS A 715 -10.83 -11.76 4.35
CA LYS A 715 -11.22 -10.83 5.49
C LYS A 715 -10.27 -10.67 6.74
N SER A 716 -10.27 -9.66 7.66
CA SER A 716 -10.65 -8.19 7.82
C SER A 716 -10.23 -7.69 9.29
N THR A 717 -10.42 -6.51 9.96
CA THR A 717 -10.91 -5.08 9.77
C THR A 717 -10.49 -4.11 10.96
N GLY A 718 -10.67 -2.75 10.87
CA GLY A 718 -10.86 -1.73 11.98
C GLY A 718 -9.65 -1.03 12.69
N LYS A 719 -9.71 0.12 13.44
CA LYS A 719 -10.64 1.31 13.59
C LYS A 719 -10.04 2.51 14.46
N LEU A 720 -10.76 3.61 14.80
CA LEU A 720 -10.20 4.92 15.32
C LEU A 720 -11.05 5.80 16.34
N SER A 721 -10.75 7.12 16.53
CA SER A 721 -11.34 8.09 17.53
C SER A 721 -11.40 9.61 17.12
N THR A 722 -11.82 10.51 18.04
CA THR A 722 -12.53 11.84 17.92
C THR A 722 -11.82 13.15 17.44
N ILE A 723 -12.61 14.23 17.17
CA ILE A 723 -12.32 15.48 16.40
C ILE A 723 -12.77 16.81 17.12
N GLU A 724 -12.20 17.97 16.76
CA GLU A 724 -12.44 19.37 17.25
C GLU A 724 -13.14 20.33 16.23
N GLU A 725 -13.39 21.60 16.59
CA GLU A 725 -14.24 22.54 15.84
C GLU A 725 -13.61 23.18 14.59
N ALA A 726 -12.32 23.51 14.61
CA ALA A 726 -11.60 24.08 13.45
C ALA A 726 -11.35 23.05 12.32
N ASP A 727 -11.94 21.86 12.44
CA ASP A 727 -11.87 20.75 11.48
C ASP A 727 -13.26 20.45 10.87
N LEU A 728 -14.27 21.31 11.12
CA LEU A 728 -15.65 21.15 10.62
C LEU A 728 -15.74 21.13 9.09
N LEU A 729 -15.06 22.06 8.43
CA LEU A 729 -15.05 22.23 6.97
C LEU A 729 -13.68 21.89 6.37
N ASP A 730 -13.65 21.51 5.10
CA ASP A 730 -12.43 21.52 4.30
C ASP A 730 -12.38 22.76 3.42
N GLU A 731 -11.79 23.83 3.96
CA GLU A 731 -11.72 25.16 3.33
C GLU A 731 -11.08 25.11 1.94
N LYS A 732 -10.12 24.20 1.70
CA LYS A 732 -9.46 24.06 0.39
C LYS A 732 -10.34 23.40 -0.65
N HIS A 733 -11.08 22.37 -0.26
CA HIS A 733 -12.08 21.75 -1.14
C HIS A 733 -13.18 22.76 -1.48
N LEU A 734 -13.53 23.64 -0.56
CA LEU A 734 -14.49 24.72 -0.78
C LEU A 734 -13.92 25.85 -1.68
N GLU A 735 -12.64 26.20 -1.55
CA GLU A 735 -11.93 27.07 -2.50
C GLU A 735 -11.90 26.44 -3.91
N GLU A 736 -11.60 25.15 -4.03
CA GLU A 736 -11.62 24.43 -5.31
C GLU A 736 -13.03 24.43 -5.93
N LEU A 737 -14.08 24.15 -5.15
CA LEU A 737 -15.48 24.26 -5.60
C LEU A 737 -15.87 25.70 -6.02
N THR A 738 -15.38 26.74 -5.32
CA THR A 738 -15.54 28.14 -5.74
C THR A 738 -14.90 28.37 -7.12
N THR A 739 -13.67 27.88 -7.35
CA THR A 739 -12.95 28.10 -8.63
C THR A 739 -13.52 27.35 -9.83
N LEU A 740 -14.23 26.24 -9.58
CA LEU A 740 -14.88 25.42 -10.62
C LEU A 740 -16.33 25.84 -10.90
N ASP A 741 -16.82 26.89 -10.23
CA ASP A 741 -18.21 27.38 -10.28
C ASP A 741 -19.27 26.37 -9.80
N LEU A 742 -18.90 25.51 -8.86
CA LEU A 742 -19.74 24.41 -8.33
C LEU A 742 -20.43 24.75 -7.00
N LEU A 743 -20.47 26.03 -6.62
CA LEU A 743 -21.28 26.53 -5.51
C LEU A 743 -22.64 27.02 -6.01
N ASP A 744 -23.47 26.06 -6.40
CA ASP A 744 -24.75 26.25 -7.08
C ASP A 744 -25.96 25.80 -6.24
N GLN A 745 -27.11 25.56 -6.89
CA GLN A 745 -28.27 24.95 -6.25
C GLN A 745 -28.03 23.48 -5.83
N SER A 746 -27.18 22.74 -6.54
CA SER A 746 -26.79 21.37 -6.19
C SER A 746 -26.00 21.34 -4.87
N PHE A 747 -25.10 22.30 -4.64
CA PHE A 747 -24.42 22.48 -3.35
C PHE A 747 -25.40 22.77 -2.21
N LEU A 748 -26.36 23.69 -2.39
CA LEU A 748 -27.42 23.97 -1.41
C LEU A 748 -28.31 22.74 -1.12
N ASN A 749 -28.70 22.01 -2.16
CA ASN A 749 -29.43 20.74 -2.02
C ASN A 749 -28.61 19.71 -1.21
N GLY A 750 -27.28 19.71 -1.33
CA GLY A 750 -26.39 18.89 -0.52
C GLY A 750 -26.44 19.21 0.98
N ILE A 751 -26.49 20.50 1.34
CA ILE A 751 -26.61 20.95 2.73
C ILE A 751 -27.92 20.46 3.36
N GLU A 752 -29.05 20.61 2.67
CA GLU A 752 -30.35 20.15 3.17
C GLU A 752 -30.45 18.61 3.20
N GLN A 753 -29.80 17.91 2.26
CA GLN A 753 -29.67 16.45 2.33
C GLN A 753 -28.86 15.99 3.55
N ILE A 754 -27.82 16.72 3.97
CA ILE A 754 -27.12 16.45 5.26
C ILE A 754 -28.09 16.57 6.43
N ARG A 755 -28.85 17.68 6.55
CA ARG A 755 -29.83 17.86 7.62
C ARG A 755 -30.87 16.71 7.64
N SER A 756 -31.37 16.36 6.46
CA SER A 756 -32.35 15.29 6.24
C SER A 756 -31.83 13.90 6.65
N LEU A 757 -30.63 13.52 6.19
CA LEU A 757 -29.99 12.23 6.49
C LEU A 757 -29.67 12.09 7.98
N VAL A 758 -29.16 13.16 8.61
CA VAL A 758 -28.80 13.17 10.04
C VAL A 758 -30.03 13.01 10.93
N ALA A 759 -31.17 13.63 10.58
CA ALA A 759 -32.43 13.45 11.31
C ALA A 759 -33.00 12.02 11.16
N ARG A 760 -32.89 11.42 9.97
CA ARG A 760 -33.28 10.02 9.76
C ARG A 760 -32.38 9.06 10.54
N LEU A 761 -31.07 9.24 10.52
CA LEU A 761 -30.10 8.42 11.27
C LEU A 761 -30.40 8.34 12.76
N ALA A 762 -30.78 9.46 13.39
CA ALA A 762 -31.20 9.46 14.79
C ALA A 762 -32.44 8.59 15.03
N THR A 763 -33.38 8.59 14.09
CA THR A 763 -34.62 7.80 14.13
C THR A 763 -34.33 6.32 13.91
N SER A 764 -33.53 5.97 12.90
CA SER A 764 -33.06 4.60 12.61
C SER A 764 -32.26 3.99 13.77
N ALA A 765 -31.42 4.79 14.44
CA ALA A 765 -30.69 4.39 15.63
C ALA A 765 -31.60 4.12 16.83
N ALA A 766 -32.62 4.97 17.05
CA ALA A 766 -33.61 4.76 18.11
C ALA A 766 -34.48 3.51 17.86
N ALA A 767 -34.86 3.26 16.61
CA ALA A 767 -35.59 2.05 16.19
C ALA A 767 -34.71 0.78 16.18
N ARG A 768 -33.38 0.92 16.27
CA ARG A 768 -32.38 -0.15 16.07
C ARG A 768 -32.50 -0.89 14.73
N ASP A 769 -32.90 -0.19 13.67
CA ASP A 769 -32.89 -0.75 12.31
C ASP A 769 -31.50 -0.62 11.67
N PHE A 770 -30.78 -1.73 11.55
CA PHE A 770 -29.51 -1.80 10.84
C PHE A 770 -29.62 -1.55 9.33
N GLY A 771 -30.77 -1.80 8.71
CA GLY A 771 -31.00 -1.63 7.27
C GLY A 771 -30.98 -0.15 6.89
N SER A 772 -31.94 0.62 7.40
CA SER A 772 -32.03 2.07 7.17
C SER A 772 -30.77 2.79 7.66
N MET A 773 -30.28 2.45 8.87
CA MET A 773 -29.05 3.01 9.43
C MET A 773 -27.82 2.81 8.52
N ARG A 774 -27.71 1.69 7.82
CA ARG A 774 -26.60 1.43 6.88
C ARG A 774 -26.70 2.26 5.61
N GLY A 775 -27.89 2.34 5.02
CA GLY A 775 -28.13 3.12 3.80
C GLY A 775 -27.93 4.62 4.05
N GLU A 776 -28.51 5.13 5.13
CA GLU A 776 -28.42 6.55 5.50
C GLU A 776 -26.98 6.97 5.84
N LEU A 777 -26.21 6.10 6.51
CA LEU A 777 -24.81 6.38 6.86
C LEU A 777 -23.87 6.27 5.65
N HIS A 778 -24.23 5.47 4.64
CA HIS A 778 -23.53 5.42 3.35
C HIS A 778 -23.74 6.72 2.56
N LEU A 779 -25.00 7.14 2.41
CA LEU A 779 -25.36 8.40 1.75
C LEU A 779 -24.73 9.60 2.46
N LEU A 780 -24.79 9.64 3.80
CA LEU A 780 -24.17 10.71 4.58
C LEU A 780 -22.64 10.75 4.39
N LEU A 781 -21.98 9.59 4.32
CA LEU A 781 -20.53 9.50 4.11
C LEU A 781 -20.12 10.10 2.75
N GLY A 782 -20.83 9.77 1.68
CA GLY A 782 -20.57 10.32 0.34
C GLY A 782 -20.79 11.83 0.31
N ILE A 783 -22.00 12.28 0.65
CA ILE A 783 -22.38 13.69 0.49
C ILE A 783 -21.54 14.63 1.37
N SER A 784 -21.23 14.25 2.60
CA SER A 784 -20.40 15.06 3.51
C SER A 784 -18.93 15.15 3.06
N GLY A 785 -18.45 14.19 2.25
CA GLY A 785 -17.16 14.32 1.57
C GLY A 785 -17.26 15.32 0.42
N ASN A 786 -18.22 15.11 -0.49
CA ASN A 786 -18.33 15.86 -1.74
C ASN A 786 -18.55 17.36 -1.56
N ILE A 787 -19.27 17.79 -0.50
CA ILE A 787 -19.49 19.22 -0.20
C ILE A 787 -18.62 19.76 0.94
N GLY A 788 -17.53 19.07 1.32
CA GLY A 788 -16.54 19.61 2.26
C GLY A 788 -16.93 19.65 3.74
N ALA A 789 -17.95 18.89 4.18
CA ALA A 789 -18.34 18.73 5.60
C ALA A 789 -17.37 17.78 6.35
N LYS A 790 -16.11 18.16 6.40
CA LYS A 790 -14.93 17.39 6.81
C LYS A 790 -15.08 16.62 8.13
N ALA A 791 -15.44 17.27 9.25
CA ALA A 791 -15.58 16.57 10.53
C ALA A 791 -16.72 15.54 10.53
N LEU A 792 -17.82 15.85 9.83
CA LEU A 792 -18.97 14.95 9.68
C LEU A 792 -18.61 13.74 8.80
N HIS A 793 -17.93 13.95 7.67
CA HIS A 793 -17.42 12.87 6.82
C HIS A 793 -16.49 11.94 7.60
N GLN A 794 -15.50 12.51 8.32
CA GLN A 794 -14.58 11.73 9.14
C GLN A 794 -15.32 10.92 10.22
N PHE A 795 -16.31 11.50 10.91
CA PHE A 795 -17.05 10.79 11.96
C PHE A 795 -17.99 9.71 11.38
N ALA A 796 -18.68 9.98 10.27
CA ALA A 796 -19.47 9.00 9.54
C ALA A 796 -18.58 7.81 9.09
N ARG A 797 -17.39 8.09 8.57
CA ARG A 797 -16.38 7.10 8.16
C ARG A 797 -15.87 6.25 9.33
N GLN A 798 -15.73 6.84 10.52
CA GLN A 798 -15.37 6.11 11.74
C GLN A 798 -16.49 5.20 12.25
N LEU A 799 -17.76 5.51 11.97
CA LEU A 799 -18.90 4.66 12.34
C LEU A 799 -19.16 3.57 11.29
N TYR A 800 -19.15 3.91 10.00
CA TYR A 800 -19.70 3.11 8.90
C TYR A 800 -19.34 1.61 8.91
N PRO A 801 -18.06 1.17 9.04
CA PRO A 801 -17.77 -0.27 9.00
C PRO A 801 -18.45 -1.11 10.10
N ARG A 802 -18.71 -0.56 11.30
CA ARG A 802 -19.36 -1.32 12.40
C ARG A 802 -20.82 -1.63 12.04
N ILE A 803 -21.54 -0.64 11.48
CA ILE A 803 -22.93 -0.79 11.01
C ILE A 803 -23.01 -1.77 9.80
N VAL A 804 -21.99 -1.80 8.95
CA VAL A 804 -21.86 -2.79 7.87
C VAL A 804 -21.59 -4.19 8.42
N GLU A 805 -20.75 -4.31 9.45
CA GLU A 805 -20.43 -5.57 10.14
C GLU A 805 -21.57 -6.08 11.07
N GLY A 806 -22.61 -5.26 11.31
CA GLY A 806 -23.77 -5.63 12.12
C GLY A 806 -23.63 -5.31 13.61
N GLU A 807 -22.70 -4.42 13.98
CA GLU A 807 -22.43 -4.00 15.35
C GLU A 807 -22.91 -2.56 15.59
N TRP A 808 -23.73 -2.34 16.63
CA TRP A 808 -24.04 -0.98 17.10
C TRP A 808 -22.78 -0.36 17.75
N PRO A 809 -22.49 0.95 17.53
CA PRO A 809 -21.35 1.59 18.16
C PRO A 809 -21.46 1.59 19.69
N SER A 810 -20.40 1.18 20.37
CA SER A 810 -20.34 0.99 21.82
C SER A 810 -20.18 2.29 22.63
N GLU A 811 -20.06 3.42 21.96
CA GLU A 811 -19.87 4.76 22.55
C GLU A 811 -21.26 5.43 22.67
N PRO A 812 -21.88 5.54 23.86
CA PRO A 812 -23.31 5.83 23.99
C PRO A 812 -23.76 7.14 23.33
N ASP A 813 -22.89 8.15 23.29
CA ASP A 813 -23.19 9.48 22.78
C ASP A 813 -23.02 9.60 21.24
N TRP A 814 -22.77 8.50 20.53
CA TRP A 814 -22.45 8.53 19.09
C TRP A 814 -23.56 9.17 18.24
N VAL A 815 -24.83 8.93 18.58
CA VAL A 815 -26.00 9.51 17.90
C VAL A 815 -26.01 11.03 18.10
N THR A 816 -25.92 11.48 19.36
CA THR A 816 -25.85 12.89 19.71
C THR A 816 -24.68 13.59 19.02
N ARG A 817 -23.54 12.91 18.89
CA ARG A 817 -22.34 13.44 18.23
C ARG A 817 -22.49 13.57 16.71
N ILE A 818 -23.09 12.60 16.02
CA ILE A 818 -23.34 12.74 14.57
C ILE A 818 -24.44 13.77 14.28
N CYS A 819 -25.43 13.91 15.16
CA CYS A 819 -26.43 14.99 15.07
C CYS A 819 -25.80 16.38 15.24
N MET A 820 -24.95 16.56 16.25
CA MET A 820 -24.26 17.83 16.52
C MET A 820 -23.30 18.21 15.39
N LEU A 821 -22.48 17.27 14.90
CA LEU A 821 -21.62 17.51 13.73
C LEU A 821 -22.43 17.77 12.46
N GLY A 822 -23.60 17.12 12.32
CA GLY A 822 -24.53 17.29 11.21
C GLY A 822 -25.02 18.72 11.05
N SER A 823 -25.65 19.27 12.09
CA SER A 823 -26.12 20.67 12.07
C SER A 823 -24.94 21.62 11.86
N ARG A 824 -23.89 21.52 12.67
CA ARG A 824 -22.77 22.47 12.64
C ARG A 824 -22.05 22.52 11.30
N SER A 825 -21.93 21.38 10.60
CA SER A 825 -21.33 21.36 9.26
C SER A 825 -22.27 22.01 8.24
N ALA A 826 -23.57 21.71 8.29
CA ALA A 826 -24.56 22.34 7.41
C ALA A 826 -24.64 23.86 7.61
N ASP A 827 -24.67 24.32 8.86
CA ASP A 827 -24.73 25.74 9.23
C ASP A 827 -23.46 26.50 8.78
N ALA A 828 -22.28 25.87 8.91
CA ALA A 828 -21.02 26.44 8.46
C ALA A 828 -20.89 26.49 6.92
N LEU A 829 -21.28 25.43 6.21
CA LEU A 829 -21.31 25.41 4.73
C LEU A 829 -22.26 26.48 4.16
N GLN A 830 -23.42 26.65 4.78
CA GLN A 830 -24.42 27.64 4.36
C GLN A 830 -23.92 29.08 4.60
N THR A 831 -23.10 29.28 5.64
CA THR A 831 -22.40 30.55 5.90
C THR A 831 -21.31 30.81 4.85
N TYR A 832 -20.50 29.79 4.49
CA TYR A 832 -19.47 29.90 3.45
C TYR A 832 -20.08 30.29 2.09
N PHE A 833 -21.11 29.56 1.64
CA PHE A 833 -21.84 29.85 0.41
C PHE A 833 -22.36 31.30 0.33
N ALA A 834 -22.95 31.80 1.43
CA ALA A 834 -23.45 33.17 1.49
C ALA A 834 -22.32 34.21 1.37
N SER A 835 -21.13 33.92 1.92
CA SER A 835 -19.97 34.81 1.84
C SER A 835 -19.33 34.85 0.44
N ASP A 836 -19.21 33.70 -0.24
CA ASP A 836 -18.67 33.65 -1.61
C ASP A 836 -19.59 34.35 -2.60
N LYS A 837 -20.91 34.10 -2.52
CA LYS A 837 -21.89 34.80 -3.34
C LYS A 837 -21.83 36.33 -3.15
N ALA A 838 -21.74 36.80 -1.91
CA ALA A 838 -21.59 38.24 -1.64
C ALA A 838 -20.28 38.81 -2.24
N SER A 839 -19.20 38.03 -2.32
CA SER A 839 -17.97 38.44 -3.01
C SER A 839 -18.05 38.38 -4.54
N ARG A 840 -18.98 37.62 -5.12
CA ARG A 840 -19.23 37.54 -6.57
C ARG A 840 -20.11 38.71 -7.02
N ASP A 841 -21.29 38.85 -6.40
CA ASP A 841 -22.25 39.93 -6.67
C ASP A 841 -21.57 41.32 -6.55
N HIS A 842 -20.60 41.49 -5.63
CA HIS A 842 -19.86 42.75 -5.45
C HIS A 842 -18.72 42.98 -6.47
N ARG A 843 -18.23 41.94 -7.17
CA ARG A 843 -17.26 42.07 -8.27
C ARG A 843 -17.94 42.45 -9.58
N ASP A 844 -19.09 41.85 -9.87
CA ASP A 844 -19.83 42.12 -11.11
C ASP A 844 -20.34 43.58 -11.12
N VAL A 845 -20.80 44.09 -9.96
CA VAL A 845 -21.17 45.50 -9.74
C VAL A 845 -19.95 46.47 -9.73
N MET A 846 -18.73 45.98 -10.01
CA MET A 846 -17.54 46.80 -10.31
C MET A 846 -17.01 46.62 -11.74
N ASN A 847 -17.62 45.75 -12.55
CA ASN A 847 -17.28 45.55 -13.97
C ASN A 847 -18.32 46.16 -14.93
N ASP A 848 -19.56 46.41 -14.47
CA ASP A 848 -20.58 47.27 -15.11
C ASP A 848 -20.38 48.77 -14.80
#